data_AF-A0A523KB81-F1
#
_entry.id   AF-A0A523KB81-F1
#
_cell.length_a   1.000
_cell.length_b   1.000
_cell.length_c   1.000
_cell.angle_alpha   90.00
_cell.angle_beta   90.00
_cell.angle_gamma   90.00
#
_symmetry.space_group_name_H-M   'P 1'
#
loop_
_entity.id
_entity.type
_entity.pdbx_description
1 polymer ?
#
loop_
_entity_poly.entity_id
_entity_poly.type
_entity_poly.pdbx_seq_one_letter_code
_entity_poly.pdbx_strand_id
1 'polypeptide(L)'
;YKKHDIEVVVDRFKVRPDLKLRLAESFETAIRLSGGVARVIPMEDSEPEELGQKISHTDEMVFSSRFACNQCGYSLNELEPRIFSFNNPAGACPDCDGLGIEQFFDPARVVQHEELSLPGGAVRGWDRRNAYYFQLIKSLAIHYQFKIDSPFRDLPAEVRQAILYGSGDEEIDFKYLSSRKGAVNRRHPFEGVIPNMRRRYHETESNMVREELAKYMNSRSCPACHGTRLNTAARHVYINDHTLPDITAMPVETSRQYFSELKIDGQRGEIAAKILKEVINRLQFLVDVGLDYLSLDRSAETLSGGEAQRIRLASQIGAGLVGVMYVLDEPSIGLHQRDNRRLLATLKHLRDMGNTVIVVEHDEEAILEADHVIDIGPGAGIHGGKIIAQGTPQDILKSGDSITGQFLSGTRYISVPAETTPFDSAKVIKLKGATGNNLKQVNIELPMGLMTCVTGVSGSGKSTLINDTLYRIAACEINGSSLEPRPYASVTGLEWLDKVVDIDQSPIGRTPRSNPATYTGLFTPIRELFSATHEARSRGYKPGRFSFNVKGGRCEACQGDGVIKVEMHFLPDIYVSCDICKGKRYNRETLDIFYKGKSIHEILEMTVEEARTFFDPVPVIARKLQTLMDVGLSYIKLGQNATTLSGGEAQRVKLSRELSKRDTGRTLYILDEPTTGLHFHDIEQLLHVLHRLRDHGNTMVVIEHNLDVIKTADWIIDLGPEGGDGGGEIVAVGTPTEVAANKKSHTGRYLKSLLERHDKLEVNDSGKKGKVGVEEKIAVSS
;
A
#
# COMPACT_ATOMS: atom_id res chain seq x y z
N TYR A 1 6.31 -12.22 -57.34
CA TYR A 1 5.16 -13.11 -57.13
C TYR A 1 3.89 -12.40 -57.56
N LYS A 2 3.11 -12.97 -58.50
CA LYS A 2 1.75 -12.50 -58.81
C LYS A 2 0.79 -13.23 -57.88
N LYS A 3 -0.10 -12.50 -57.21
CA LYS A 3 -1.19 -13.09 -56.43
C LYS A 3 -2.31 -13.50 -57.39
N HIS A 4 -2.89 -14.67 -57.18
CA HIS A 4 -4.03 -15.21 -57.94
C HIS A 4 -5.14 -15.57 -56.96
N ASP A 5 -6.36 -15.12 -57.23
CA ASP A 5 -7.55 -15.53 -56.49
C ASP A 5 -8.26 -16.61 -57.31
N ILE A 6 -8.39 -17.81 -56.74
CA ILE A 6 -9.00 -18.97 -57.41
C ILE A 6 -10.24 -19.36 -56.61
N GLU A 7 -11.40 -19.19 -57.24
CA GLU A 7 -12.71 -19.50 -56.65
C GLU A 7 -13.34 -20.68 -57.39
N VAL A 8 -13.87 -21.65 -56.64
CA VAL A 8 -14.53 -22.83 -57.19
C VAL A 8 -16.03 -22.69 -57.01
N VAL A 9 -16.77 -22.69 -58.12
CA VAL A 9 -18.24 -22.70 -58.08
C VAL A 9 -18.71 -24.09 -57.70
N VAL A 10 -19.24 -24.23 -56.48
CA VAL A 10 -19.68 -25.53 -55.92
C VAL A 10 -21.11 -25.89 -56.34
N ASP A 11 -22.04 -24.93 -56.33
CA ASP A 11 -23.42 -25.14 -56.78
C ASP A 11 -24.07 -23.83 -57.26
N ARG A 12 -25.20 -23.94 -57.97
CA ARG A 12 -26.05 -22.86 -58.45
C ARG A 12 -27.52 -23.23 -58.19
N PHE A 13 -28.22 -22.43 -57.39
CA PHE A 13 -29.60 -22.71 -56.97
C PHE A 13 -30.45 -21.43 -56.91
N LYS A 14 -31.78 -21.61 -56.93
CA LYS A 14 -32.79 -20.58 -56.61
C LYS A 14 -33.43 -20.96 -55.29
N VAL A 15 -33.43 -20.07 -54.29
CA VAL A 15 -33.90 -20.38 -52.92
C VAL A 15 -35.37 -20.81 -52.94
N ARG A 16 -35.65 -22.02 -52.44
CA ARG A 16 -37.00 -22.61 -52.30
C ARG A 16 -37.08 -23.44 -51.00
N PRO A 17 -38.28 -23.63 -50.42
CA PRO A 17 -38.44 -24.34 -49.13
C PRO A 17 -37.97 -25.80 -49.15
N ASP A 18 -37.99 -26.46 -50.32
CA ASP A 18 -37.63 -27.87 -50.52
C ASP A 18 -36.12 -28.13 -50.65
N LEU A 19 -35.28 -27.08 -50.71
CA LEU A 19 -33.85 -27.18 -51.01
C LEU A 19 -32.91 -27.33 -49.80
N LYS A 20 -33.45 -27.49 -48.58
CA LYS A 20 -32.65 -27.48 -47.34
C LYS A 20 -31.49 -28.48 -47.34
N LEU A 21 -31.72 -29.71 -47.81
CA LEU A 21 -30.70 -30.77 -47.83
C LEU A 21 -29.58 -30.48 -48.83
N ARG A 22 -29.96 -30.04 -50.04
CA ARG A 22 -29.00 -29.65 -51.09
C ARG A 22 -28.14 -28.47 -50.65
N LEU A 23 -28.75 -27.43 -50.04
CA LEU A 23 -28.01 -26.29 -49.51
C LEU A 23 -26.97 -26.71 -48.46
N ALA A 24 -27.33 -27.62 -47.55
CA ALA A 24 -26.41 -28.12 -46.54
C ALA A 24 -25.21 -28.86 -47.17
N GLU A 25 -25.45 -29.75 -48.15
CA GLU A 25 -24.40 -30.48 -48.85
C GLU A 25 -23.48 -29.56 -49.65
N SER A 26 -24.03 -28.55 -50.33
CA SER A 26 -23.26 -27.54 -51.07
C SER A 26 -22.37 -26.71 -50.14
N PHE A 27 -22.91 -26.27 -48.99
CA PHE A 27 -22.14 -25.54 -47.99
C PHE A 27 -21.04 -26.39 -47.36
N GLU A 28 -21.33 -27.64 -47.01
CA GLU A 28 -20.34 -28.56 -46.46
C GLU A 28 -19.20 -28.83 -47.45
N THR A 29 -19.55 -29.01 -48.73
CA THR A 29 -18.58 -29.19 -49.81
C THR A 29 -17.72 -27.94 -50.00
N ALA A 30 -18.34 -26.76 -50.02
CA ALA A 30 -17.63 -25.49 -50.15
C ALA A 30 -16.65 -25.24 -49.00
N ILE A 31 -17.10 -25.41 -47.75
CA ILE A 31 -16.26 -25.25 -46.55
C ILE A 31 -15.09 -26.24 -46.57
N ARG A 32 -15.33 -27.50 -46.98
CA ARG A 32 -14.30 -28.54 -47.02
C ARG A 32 -13.25 -28.25 -48.09
N LEU A 33 -13.65 -27.80 -49.27
CA LEU A 33 -12.74 -27.51 -50.39
C LEU A 33 -11.88 -26.26 -50.16
N SER A 34 -12.41 -25.26 -49.46
CA SER A 34 -11.73 -23.98 -49.21
C SER A 34 -10.96 -23.92 -47.89
N GLY A 35 -11.03 -24.97 -47.06
CA GLY A 35 -10.41 -24.99 -45.74
C GLY A 35 -11.14 -24.16 -44.68
N GLY A 36 -12.42 -23.86 -44.89
CA GLY A 36 -13.27 -23.21 -43.88
C GLY A 36 -14.08 -22.00 -44.32
N VAL A 37 -14.18 -21.69 -45.63
CA VAL A 37 -14.85 -20.48 -46.16
C VAL A 37 -15.86 -20.83 -47.26
N ALA A 38 -17.08 -20.32 -47.19
CA ALA A 38 -18.07 -20.42 -48.27
C ALA A 38 -18.51 -19.02 -48.68
N ARG A 39 -18.55 -18.74 -49.99
CA ARG A 39 -19.00 -17.46 -50.55
C ARG A 39 -20.29 -17.71 -51.33
N VAL A 40 -21.32 -16.91 -51.05
CA VAL A 40 -22.60 -16.94 -51.76
C VAL A 40 -22.73 -15.62 -52.50
N ILE A 41 -22.81 -15.73 -53.83
CA ILE A 41 -22.90 -14.59 -54.73
C ILE A 41 -24.28 -14.61 -55.39
N PRO A 42 -25.12 -13.57 -55.21
CA PRO A 42 -26.37 -13.45 -55.95
C PRO A 42 -26.09 -13.30 -57.45
N MET A 43 -26.81 -14.07 -58.28
CA MET A 43 -26.58 -14.11 -59.74
C MET A 43 -27.36 -13.04 -60.54
N GLU A 44 -28.21 -12.22 -59.91
CA GLU A 44 -29.00 -11.16 -60.57
C GLU A 44 -29.12 -9.90 -59.67
N ASP A 45 -29.01 -8.69 -60.26
CA ASP A 45 -29.64 -7.47 -59.75
C ASP A 45 -31.17 -7.68 -59.82
N SER A 46 -31.76 -8.20 -58.75
CA SER A 46 -33.21 -8.35 -58.68
C SER A 46 -33.81 -7.06 -58.13
N GLU A 47 -34.65 -6.38 -58.93
CA GLU A 47 -35.58 -5.38 -58.39
C GLU A 47 -36.46 -6.07 -57.32
N PRO A 48 -36.59 -5.50 -56.12
CA PRO A 48 -37.46 -6.08 -55.10
C PRO A 48 -38.91 -5.68 -55.39
N GLU A 49 -39.71 -6.60 -55.95
CA GLU A 49 -41.14 -6.54 -55.66
C GLU A 49 -41.33 -7.00 -54.21
N GLU A 50 -41.78 -6.03 -53.38
CA GLU A 50 -42.21 -6.17 -51.99
C GLU A 50 -41.12 -6.23 -50.91
N LEU A 51 -40.23 -5.23 -50.84
CA LEU A 51 -39.81 -4.50 -49.60
C LEU A 51 -38.59 -3.59 -49.89
N GLY A 52 -38.77 -2.49 -50.63
CA GLY A 52 -38.01 -1.23 -50.52
C GLY A 52 -36.48 -1.17 -50.31
N GLN A 53 -35.68 -2.23 -50.48
CA GLN A 53 -34.23 -2.22 -50.34
C GLN A 53 -33.59 -2.79 -51.61
N LYS A 54 -32.90 -1.92 -52.36
CA LYS A 54 -32.08 -2.31 -53.52
C LYS A 54 -30.95 -3.22 -53.05
N ILE A 55 -31.00 -4.50 -53.42
CA ILE A 55 -29.89 -5.46 -53.31
C ILE A 55 -29.01 -5.23 -54.54
N SER A 56 -27.74 -4.90 -54.36
CA SER A 56 -26.81 -4.70 -55.49
C SER A 56 -25.85 -5.87 -55.59
N HIS A 57 -25.15 -6.03 -56.73
CA HIS A 57 -24.00 -6.94 -56.93
C HIS A 57 -22.88 -6.89 -55.85
N THR A 58 -23.00 -6.05 -54.83
CA THR A 58 -22.07 -5.97 -53.69
C THR A 58 -22.52 -6.75 -52.44
N ASP A 59 -23.71 -7.37 -52.44
CA ASP A 59 -24.20 -8.20 -51.32
C ASP A 59 -23.66 -9.64 -51.38
N GLU A 60 -22.34 -9.76 -51.48
CA GLU A 60 -21.66 -11.03 -51.32
C GLU A 60 -21.73 -11.49 -49.85
N MET A 61 -22.25 -12.69 -49.62
CA MET A 61 -22.28 -13.29 -48.28
C MET A 61 -21.12 -14.26 -48.11
N VAL A 62 -20.17 -13.91 -47.25
CA VAL A 62 -19.05 -14.77 -46.88
C VAL A 62 -19.34 -15.44 -45.53
N PHE A 63 -19.22 -16.76 -45.50
CA PHE A 63 -19.38 -17.59 -44.31
C PHE A 63 -18.04 -18.24 -43.98
N SER A 64 -17.70 -18.34 -42.70
CA SER A 64 -16.58 -19.14 -42.23
C SER A 64 -17.02 -20.17 -41.19
N SER A 65 -16.42 -21.36 -41.24
CA SER A 65 -16.57 -22.38 -40.20
C SER A 65 -15.63 -22.17 -39.00
N ARG A 66 -14.79 -21.13 -39.04
CA ARG A 66 -13.89 -20.71 -37.95
C ARG A 66 -14.27 -19.30 -37.51
N PHE A 67 -13.80 -18.87 -36.34
CA PHE A 67 -13.89 -17.47 -35.93
C PHE A 67 -12.90 -16.61 -36.72
N ALA A 68 -13.10 -16.49 -38.03
CA ALA A 68 -12.22 -15.77 -38.94
C ALA A 68 -12.88 -14.50 -39.48
N CYS A 69 -12.08 -13.44 -39.61
CA CYS A 69 -12.52 -12.19 -40.20
C CYS A 69 -12.66 -12.35 -41.72
N ASN A 70 -13.84 -12.04 -42.25
CA ASN A 70 -14.16 -12.12 -43.67
C ASN A 70 -13.38 -11.12 -44.56
N GLN A 71 -12.75 -10.10 -43.97
CA GLN A 71 -12.00 -9.07 -44.72
C GLN A 71 -10.49 -9.33 -44.75
N CYS A 72 -9.89 -9.75 -43.62
CA CYS A 72 -8.44 -9.88 -43.49
C CYS A 72 -7.95 -11.31 -43.24
N GLY A 73 -8.86 -12.28 -43.06
CA GLY A 73 -8.52 -13.69 -42.81
C GLY A 73 -7.94 -13.98 -41.43
N TYR A 74 -7.90 -12.99 -40.53
CA TYR A 74 -7.47 -13.20 -39.15
C TYR A 74 -8.41 -14.20 -38.45
N SER A 75 -7.87 -15.34 -38.00
CA SER A 75 -8.62 -16.38 -37.31
C SER A 75 -8.33 -16.36 -35.81
N LEU A 76 -9.39 -16.35 -35.03
CA LEU A 76 -9.37 -16.60 -33.59
C LEU A 76 -9.50 -18.10 -33.33
N ASN A 77 -8.88 -18.55 -32.23
CA ASN A 77 -9.16 -19.86 -31.66
C ASN A 77 -10.53 -19.84 -30.97
N GLU A 78 -11.03 -21.01 -30.59
CA GLU A 78 -12.29 -21.12 -29.84
C GLU A 78 -12.24 -20.29 -28.55
N LEU A 79 -13.34 -19.57 -28.28
CA LEU A 79 -13.44 -18.67 -27.13
C LEU A 79 -13.69 -19.48 -25.86
N GLU A 80 -12.61 -19.84 -25.18
CA GLU A 80 -12.64 -20.52 -23.88
C GLU A 80 -12.24 -19.58 -22.74
N PRO A 81 -12.71 -19.79 -21.49
CA PRO A 81 -12.36 -18.94 -20.35
C PRO A 81 -10.85 -18.69 -20.16
N ARG A 82 -9.99 -19.65 -20.53
CA ARG A 82 -8.52 -19.52 -20.43
C ARG A 82 -7.94 -18.42 -21.32
N ILE A 83 -8.59 -18.03 -22.42
CA ILE A 83 -8.12 -16.92 -23.27
C ILE A 83 -8.27 -15.57 -22.58
N PHE A 84 -9.16 -15.48 -21.59
CA PHE A 84 -9.40 -14.28 -20.78
C PHE A 84 -8.59 -14.25 -19.48
N SER A 85 -7.70 -15.23 -19.28
CA SER A 85 -6.83 -15.30 -18.10
C SER A 85 -5.44 -14.80 -18.44
N PHE A 86 -5.01 -13.70 -17.81
CA PHE A 86 -3.64 -13.21 -17.90
C PHE A 86 -2.62 -14.11 -17.19
N ASN A 87 -3.07 -15.07 -16.36
CA ASN A 87 -2.22 -16.07 -15.73
C ASN A 87 -2.01 -17.31 -16.62
N ASN A 88 -2.64 -17.37 -17.79
CA ASN A 88 -2.50 -18.46 -18.75
C ASN A 88 -1.80 -17.94 -20.01
N PRO A 89 -0.75 -18.62 -20.52
CA PRO A 89 -0.08 -18.21 -21.76
C PRO A 89 -1.01 -18.07 -22.97
N ALA A 90 -2.16 -18.76 -22.98
CA ALA A 90 -3.16 -18.63 -24.04
C ALA A 90 -3.85 -17.25 -24.07
N GLY A 91 -3.94 -16.57 -22.93
CA GLY A 91 -4.59 -15.26 -22.78
C GLY A 91 -3.65 -14.10 -22.45
N ALA A 92 -2.47 -14.40 -21.89
CA ALA A 92 -1.49 -13.42 -21.45
C ALA A 92 -0.91 -12.59 -22.60
N CYS A 93 -0.65 -11.31 -22.34
CA CYS A 93 0.13 -10.46 -23.25
C CYS A 93 1.55 -11.03 -23.39
N PRO A 94 2.05 -11.30 -24.61
CA PRO A 94 3.34 -11.95 -24.82
C PRO A 94 4.53 -11.07 -24.42
N ASP A 95 4.38 -9.74 -24.47
CA ASP A 95 5.49 -8.81 -24.23
C ASP A 95 5.77 -8.60 -22.73
N CYS A 96 4.76 -8.80 -21.88
CA CYS A 96 4.89 -8.66 -20.43
C CYS A 96 4.53 -9.93 -19.66
N ASP A 97 4.30 -11.05 -20.35
CA ASP A 97 3.87 -12.34 -19.78
C ASP A 97 2.69 -12.20 -18.80
N GLY A 98 1.70 -11.37 -19.17
CA GLY A 98 0.53 -11.14 -18.33
C GLY A 98 0.73 -10.25 -17.09
N LEU A 99 1.91 -9.66 -16.88
CA LEU A 99 2.16 -8.75 -15.76
C LEU A 99 1.46 -7.39 -15.93
N GLY A 100 1.30 -6.92 -17.17
CA GLY A 100 0.75 -5.60 -17.51
C GLY A 100 1.73 -4.44 -17.30
N ILE A 101 2.85 -4.68 -16.64
CA ILE A 101 3.91 -3.71 -16.44
C ILE A 101 5.21 -4.16 -17.12
N GLU A 102 5.98 -3.19 -17.57
CA GLU A 102 7.33 -3.38 -18.10
C GLU A 102 8.31 -2.64 -17.15
N GLN A 103 9.32 -3.36 -16.66
CA GLN A 103 10.43 -2.74 -15.94
C GLN A 103 11.46 -2.22 -16.93
N PHE A 104 11.84 -0.96 -16.81
CA PHE A 104 12.85 -0.32 -17.66
C PHE A 104 13.84 0.46 -16.79
N PHE A 105 15.06 0.63 -17.28
CA PHE A 105 16.04 1.52 -16.63
C PHE A 105 15.66 2.96 -16.91
N ASP A 106 15.38 3.70 -15.84
CA ASP A 106 14.94 5.08 -15.91
C ASP A 106 16.16 6.01 -16.01
N PRO A 107 16.30 6.79 -17.10
CA PRO A 107 17.41 7.74 -17.25
C PRO A 107 17.58 8.66 -16.06
N ALA A 108 16.48 9.12 -15.46
CA ALA A 108 16.50 10.03 -14.31
C ALA A 108 17.04 9.35 -13.03
N ARG A 109 16.87 8.03 -12.89
CA ARG A 109 17.45 7.26 -11.77
C ARG A 109 18.91 6.89 -12.02
N VAL A 110 19.26 6.62 -13.28
CA VAL A 110 20.62 6.26 -13.71
C VAL A 110 21.57 7.46 -13.57
N VAL A 111 21.10 8.66 -13.91
CA VAL A 111 21.84 9.91 -13.78
C VAL A 111 21.43 10.61 -12.48
N GLN A 112 22.11 10.30 -11.38
CA GLN A 112 21.72 10.78 -10.04
C GLN A 112 22.06 12.25 -9.81
N HIS A 113 23.10 12.75 -10.47
CA HIS A 113 23.67 14.08 -10.27
C HIS A 113 23.95 14.74 -11.61
N GLU A 114 22.94 15.36 -12.21
CA GLU A 114 23.07 16.00 -13.52
C GLU A 114 23.98 17.25 -13.49
N GLU A 115 24.16 17.84 -12.31
CA GLU A 115 25.08 18.94 -12.03
C GLU A 115 26.56 18.52 -12.07
N LEU A 116 26.84 17.22 -11.93
CA LEU A 116 28.19 16.68 -12.04
C LEU A 116 28.50 16.28 -13.47
N SER A 117 29.79 16.22 -13.79
CA SER A 117 30.26 15.63 -15.06
C SER A 117 30.21 14.11 -15.00
N LEU A 118 30.22 13.44 -16.16
CA LEU A 118 30.24 11.97 -16.21
C LEU A 118 31.38 11.36 -15.40
N PRO A 119 32.67 11.77 -15.58
CA PRO A 119 33.74 11.27 -14.73
C PRO A 119 33.67 11.75 -13.27
N GLY A 120 32.96 12.86 -13.02
CA GLY A 120 32.66 13.40 -11.70
C GLY A 120 31.65 12.57 -10.90
N GLY A 121 30.99 11.61 -11.55
CA GLY A 121 30.06 10.68 -10.91
C GLY A 121 28.59 10.94 -11.21
N ALA A 122 28.27 11.63 -12.32
CA ALA A 122 26.87 11.82 -12.75
C ALA A 122 26.12 10.48 -12.89
N VAL A 123 26.81 9.44 -13.37
CA VAL A 123 26.32 8.05 -13.41
C VAL A 123 27.20 7.19 -12.52
N ARG A 124 26.60 6.50 -11.55
CA ARG A 124 27.34 5.71 -10.57
C ARG A 124 28.13 4.57 -11.25
N GLY A 125 29.43 4.49 -10.94
CA GLY A 125 30.34 3.48 -11.51
C GLY A 125 30.91 3.83 -12.89
N TRP A 126 30.40 4.89 -13.53
CA TRP A 126 30.93 5.49 -14.76
C TRP A 126 31.79 6.72 -14.45
N ASP A 127 32.65 6.60 -13.43
CA ASP A 127 33.47 7.69 -12.90
C ASP A 127 34.97 7.48 -13.15
N ARG A 128 35.81 8.43 -12.72
CA ARG A 128 37.28 8.32 -12.81
C ARG A 128 37.88 7.14 -12.03
N ARG A 129 37.16 6.60 -11.03
CA ARG A 129 37.64 5.48 -10.21
C ARG A 129 37.60 4.17 -10.99
N ASN A 130 36.69 4.08 -11.96
CA ASN A 130 36.64 2.95 -12.89
C ASN A 130 37.44 3.25 -14.17
N ALA A 131 38.69 2.75 -14.21
CA ALA A 131 39.60 2.98 -15.33
C ALA A 131 39.05 2.52 -16.69
N TYR A 132 38.19 1.50 -16.73
CA TYR A 132 37.59 1.01 -17.97
C TYR A 132 36.57 2.02 -18.53
N TYR A 133 35.56 2.39 -17.74
CA TYR A 133 34.53 3.34 -18.19
C TYR A 133 35.10 4.75 -18.41
N PHE A 134 36.10 5.17 -17.64
CA PHE A 134 36.74 6.47 -17.87
C PHE A 134 37.41 6.57 -19.24
N GLN A 135 37.99 5.48 -19.76
CA GLN A 135 38.56 5.46 -21.11
C GLN A 135 37.48 5.45 -22.21
N LEU A 136 36.35 4.79 -21.95
CA LEU A 136 35.18 4.86 -22.84
C LEU A 136 34.68 6.32 -22.94
N ILE A 137 34.50 7.00 -21.81
CA ILE A 137 34.07 8.41 -21.77
C ILE A 137 35.06 9.32 -22.52
N LYS A 138 36.37 9.11 -22.38
CA LYS A 138 37.38 9.85 -23.15
C LYS A 138 37.24 9.65 -24.65
N SER A 139 37.01 8.42 -25.08
CA SER A 139 36.87 8.10 -26.50
C SER A 139 35.60 8.73 -27.08
N LEU A 140 34.48 8.68 -26.34
CA LEU A 140 33.24 9.36 -26.68
C LEU A 140 33.41 10.88 -26.76
N ALA A 141 34.15 11.48 -25.83
CA ALA A 141 34.41 12.93 -25.83
C ALA A 141 35.24 13.39 -27.01
N ILE A 142 36.19 12.57 -27.48
CA ILE A 142 36.97 12.86 -28.70
C ILE A 142 36.06 12.79 -29.94
N HIS A 143 35.21 11.76 -30.01
CA HIS A 143 34.34 11.52 -31.15
C HIS A 143 33.22 12.57 -31.29
N TYR A 144 32.45 12.78 -30.22
CA TYR A 144 31.35 13.74 -30.17
C TYR A 144 31.78 15.17 -29.78
N GLN A 145 33.09 15.41 -29.62
CA GLN A 145 33.69 16.73 -29.36
C GLN A 145 33.10 17.50 -28.16
N PHE A 146 32.74 16.80 -27.09
CA PHE A 146 32.26 17.44 -25.85
C PHE A 146 33.34 17.52 -24.77
N LYS A 147 33.21 18.50 -23.86
CA LYS A 147 34.12 18.65 -22.72
C LYS A 147 33.78 17.64 -21.63
N ILE A 148 34.77 16.83 -21.27
CA ILE A 148 34.65 15.73 -20.30
C ILE A 148 34.21 16.20 -18.91
N ASP A 149 34.61 17.41 -18.51
CA ASP A 149 34.34 17.98 -17.18
C ASP A 149 33.11 18.88 -17.14
N SER A 150 32.36 19.00 -18.25
CA SER A 150 31.08 19.71 -18.26
C SER A 150 30.02 18.93 -17.47
N PRO A 151 29.14 19.61 -16.72
CA PRO A 151 27.95 18.99 -16.12
C PRO A 151 27.14 18.23 -17.16
N PHE A 152 26.58 17.08 -16.77
CA PHE A 152 25.80 16.23 -17.68
C PHE A 152 24.61 16.97 -18.29
N ARG A 153 23.93 17.81 -17.50
CA ARG A 153 22.80 18.64 -17.98
C ARG A 153 23.19 19.64 -19.07
N ASP A 154 24.45 20.09 -19.10
CA ASP A 154 24.93 21.09 -20.06
C ASP A 154 25.42 20.45 -21.37
N LEU A 155 25.46 19.11 -21.44
CA LEU A 155 25.81 18.40 -22.66
C LEU A 155 24.70 18.53 -23.73
N PRO A 156 25.05 18.60 -25.03
CA PRO A 156 24.07 18.61 -26.10
C PRO A 156 23.13 17.39 -26.03
N ALA A 157 21.86 17.56 -26.37
CA ALA A 157 20.84 16.51 -26.25
C ALA A 157 21.21 15.24 -27.03
N GLU A 158 21.78 15.38 -28.22
CA GLU A 158 22.27 14.26 -29.05
C GLU A 158 23.37 13.46 -28.34
N VAL A 159 24.31 14.15 -27.68
CA VAL A 159 25.39 13.52 -26.92
C VAL A 159 24.83 12.79 -25.70
N ARG A 160 23.89 13.39 -24.97
CA ARG A 160 23.23 12.70 -23.84
C ARG A 160 22.49 11.45 -24.30
N GLN A 161 21.80 11.52 -25.44
CA GLN A 161 21.09 10.38 -26.02
C GLN A 161 22.06 9.27 -26.43
N ALA A 162 23.16 9.60 -27.10
CA ALA A 162 24.21 8.64 -27.49
C ALA A 162 24.86 7.98 -26.27
N ILE A 163 25.07 8.74 -25.18
CA ILE A 163 25.64 8.20 -23.94
C ILE A 163 24.66 7.24 -23.26
N LEU A 164 23.38 7.59 -23.18
CA LEU A 164 22.38 6.76 -22.50
C LEU A 164 21.99 5.52 -23.30
N TYR A 165 21.72 5.67 -24.60
CA TYR A 165 21.12 4.63 -25.44
C TYR A 165 22.06 4.04 -26.49
N GLY A 166 23.27 4.58 -26.62
CA GLY A 166 24.28 4.09 -27.55
C GLY A 166 24.34 4.89 -28.85
N SER A 167 25.35 4.61 -29.66
CA SER A 167 25.60 5.29 -30.94
C SER A 167 24.84 4.66 -32.12
N GLY A 168 23.97 3.67 -31.87
CA GLY A 168 23.27 2.91 -32.91
C GLY A 168 24.27 2.15 -33.78
N ASP A 169 24.24 2.40 -35.09
CA ASP A 169 25.16 1.80 -36.07
C ASP A 169 26.47 2.60 -36.25
N GLU A 170 26.61 3.76 -35.59
CA GLU A 170 27.80 4.60 -35.70
C GLU A 170 28.98 3.96 -34.94
N GLU A 171 30.04 3.63 -35.68
CA GLU A 171 31.26 3.05 -35.10
C GLU A 171 32.20 4.11 -34.51
N ILE A 172 32.63 3.89 -33.27
CA ILE A 172 33.52 4.79 -32.52
C ILE A 172 34.86 4.09 -32.24
N ASP A 173 35.96 4.83 -32.32
CA ASP A 173 37.29 4.34 -31.98
C ASP A 173 37.54 4.38 -30.47
N PHE A 174 37.52 3.22 -29.81
CA PHE A 174 37.76 3.07 -28.38
C PHE A 174 39.20 2.67 -28.07
N LYS A 175 39.83 3.39 -27.14
CA LYS A 175 41.18 3.04 -26.61
C LYS A 175 41.07 2.34 -25.27
N TYR A 176 41.45 1.07 -25.20
CA TYR A 176 41.43 0.27 -23.97
C TYR A 176 42.84 0.10 -23.39
N LEU A 177 42.97 0.23 -22.07
CA LEU A 177 44.22 -0.05 -21.35
C LEU A 177 44.26 -1.52 -20.90
N SER A 178 45.22 -2.29 -21.40
CA SER A 178 45.45 -3.67 -20.95
C SER A 178 46.55 -3.71 -19.88
N SER A 179 46.35 -4.53 -18.84
CA SER A 179 47.31 -4.68 -17.73
C SER A 179 48.63 -5.36 -18.11
N ARG A 180 48.75 -5.97 -19.31
CA ARG A 180 49.95 -6.70 -19.74
C ARG A 180 50.52 -6.31 -21.12
N LYS A 181 49.78 -5.62 -21.99
CA LYS A 181 50.24 -5.26 -23.35
C LYS A 181 49.59 -3.96 -23.86
N GLY A 182 50.18 -2.80 -23.53
CA GLY A 182 49.89 -1.50 -24.16
C GLY A 182 48.42 -1.07 -24.23
N ALA A 183 48.17 0.03 -24.95
CA ALA A 183 46.82 0.45 -25.31
C ALA A 183 46.36 -0.32 -26.56
N VAL A 184 45.16 -0.88 -26.53
CA VAL A 184 44.53 -1.58 -27.67
C VAL A 184 43.40 -0.71 -28.20
N ASN A 185 43.45 -0.36 -29.48
CA ASN A 185 42.36 0.35 -30.15
C ASN A 185 41.39 -0.67 -30.73
N ARG A 186 40.09 -0.45 -30.54
CA ARG A 186 39.02 -1.21 -31.19
C ARG A 186 37.96 -0.27 -31.69
N ARG A 187 37.45 -0.54 -32.89
CA ARG A 187 36.36 0.20 -33.50
C ARG A 187 35.09 -0.64 -33.41
N HIS A 188 34.06 -0.10 -32.77
CA HIS A 188 32.75 -0.74 -32.65
C HIS A 188 31.70 0.30 -32.22
N PRO A 189 30.39 0.02 -32.41
CA PRO A 189 29.34 0.88 -31.90
C PRO A 189 29.33 0.88 -30.36
N PHE A 190 28.94 2.01 -29.79
CA PHE A 190 28.76 2.15 -28.35
C PHE A 190 27.39 1.62 -27.95
N GLU A 191 27.38 0.64 -27.03
CA GLU A 191 26.15 0.00 -26.52
C GLU A 191 25.24 0.98 -25.78
N GLY A 192 25.78 2.04 -25.16
CA GLY A 192 25.02 2.91 -24.27
C GLY A 192 24.98 2.43 -22.82
N VAL A 193 24.78 3.34 -21.88
CA VAL A 193 24.69 3.03 -20.45
C VAL A 193 23.47 2.16 -20.14
N ILE A 194 22.29 2.51 -20.66
CA ILE A 194 21.02 1.83 -20.38
C ILE A 194 20.99 0.41 -20.97
N PRO A 195 21.33 0.19 -22.27
CA PRO A 195 21.39 -1.16 -22.81
C PRO A 195 22.42 -2.03 -22.10
N ASN A 196 23.57 -1.46 -21.70
CA ASN A 196 24.57 -2.18 -20.90
C ASN A 196 24.02 -2.64 -19.55
N MET A 197 23.31 -1.76 -18.82
CA MET A 197 22.66 -2.12 -17.56
C MET A 197 21.57 -3.18 -17.76
N ARG A 198 20.74 -3.05 -18.81
CA ARG A 198 19.69 -4.00 -19.16
C ARG A 198 20.26 -5.38 -19.45
N ARG A 199 21.29 -5.47 -20.28
CA ARG A 199 21.96 -6.73 -20.60
C ARG A 199 22.56 -7.36 -19.35
N ARG A 200 23.30 -6.59 -18.55
CA ARG A 200 23.86 -7.08 -17.27
C ARG A 200 22.79 -7.57 -16.31
N TYR A 201 21.63 -6.92 -16.23
CA TYR A 201 20.54 -7.36 -15.35
C TYR A 201 19.99 -8.75 -15.73
N HIS A 202 19.84 -9.02 -17.04
CA HIS A 202 19.33 -10.28 -17.55
C HIS A 202 20.38 -11.40 -17.56
N GLU A 203 21.62 -11.10 -17.95
CA GLU A 203 22.69 -12.10 -18.10
C GLU A 203 23.41 -12.45 -16.79
N THR A 204 23.34 -11.60 -15.75
CA THR A 204 24.07 -11.85 -14.50
C THR A 204 23.37 -12.91 -13.64
N GLU A 205 24.12 -13.91 -13.18
CA GLU A 205 23.65 -14.93 -12.21
C GLU A 205 23.79 -14.47 -10.74
N SER A 206 24.51 -13.38 -10.48
CA SER A 206 24.68 -12.83 -9.12
C SER A 206 23.47 -11.98 -8.69
N ASN A 207 22.74 -12.47 -7.69
CA ASN A 207 21.61 -11.74 -7.08
C ASN A 207 22.03 -10.35 -6.55
N MET A 208 23.21 -10.20 -5.97
CA MET A 208 23.72 -8.92 -5.47
C MET A 208 23.82 -7.86 -6.58
N VAL A 209 24.32 -8.25 -7.76
CA VAL A 209 24.42 -7.34 -8.92
C VAL A 209 23.04 -7.01 -9.46
N ARG A 210 22.14 -7.99 -9.49
CA ARG A 210 20.75 -7.81 -9.92
C ARG A 210 20.00 -6.83 -9.00
N GLU A 211 20.15 -6.98 -7.69
CA GLU A 211 19.58 -6.08 -6.67
C GLU A 211 20.16 -4.66 -6.76
N GLU A 212 21.47 -4.51 -6.98
CA GLU A 212 22.09 -3.19 -7.18
C GLU A 212 21.58 -2.50 -8.45
N LEU A 213 21.43 -3.22 -9.56
CA LEU A 213 20.91 -2.66 -10.81
C LEU A 213 19.41 -2.37 -10.74
N ALA A 214 18.63 -3.17 -10.00
CA ALA A 214 17.19 -2.97 -9.84
C ALA A 214 16.84 -1.60 -9.23
N LYS A 215 17.75 -0.99 -8.46
CA LYS A 215 17.57 0.37 -7.91
C LYS A 215 17.41 1.45 -8.97
N TYR A 216 17.92 1.23 -10.18
CA TYR A 216 17.81 2.19 -11.30
C TYR A 216 16.63 1.87 -12.22
N MET A 217 15.91 0.79 -11.97
CA MET A 217 14.73 0.45 -12.74
C MET A 217 13.52 1.19 -12.22
N ASN A 218 12.63 1.53 -13.13
CA ASN A 218 11.29 2.00 -12.87
C ASN A 218 10.29 1.12 -13.62
N SER A 219 9.03 1.17 -13.24
CA SER A 219 7.96 0.39 -13.88
C SER A 219 7.03 1.33 -14.63
N ARG A 220 6.66 0.95 -15.85
CA ARG A 220 5.60 1.60 -16.62
C ARG A 220 4.57 0.58 -17.06
N SER A 221 3.38 1.04 -17.44
CA SER A 221 2.40 0.20 -18.11
C SER A 221 2.99 -0.36 -19.40
N CYS A 222 2.80 -1.66 -19.65
CA CYS A 222 3.29 -2.32 -20.85
C CYS A 222 2.73 -1.61 -22.09
N PRO A 223 3.56 -1.20 -23.07
CA PRO A 223 3.09 -0.45 -24.23
C PRO A 223 2.24 -1.29 -25.19
N ALA A 224 2.36 -2.61 -25.19
CA ALA A 224 1.61 -3.48 -26.10
C ALA A 224 0.19 -3.81 -25.61
N CYS A 225 0.05 -4.06 -24.29
CA CYS A 225 -1.26 -4.29 -23.69
C CYS A 225 -1.86 -3.05 -23.02
N HIS A 226 -1.12 -1.94 -22.92
CA HIS A 226 -1.50 -0.74 -22.18
C HIS A 226 -1.91 -1.03 -20.72
N GLY A 227 -1.30 -2.03 -20.08
CA GLY A 227 -1.62 -2.42 -18.71
C GLY A 227 -2.72 -3.47 -18.55
N THR A 228 -3.46 -3.80 -19.60
CA THR A 228 -4.61 -4.74 -19.54
C THR A 228 -4.23 -6.22 -19.35
N ARG A 229 -2.93 -6.55 -19.43
CA ARG A 229 -2.36 -7.89 -19.21
C ARG A 229 -2.73 -8.96 -20.25
N LEU A 230 -3.72 -8.70 -21.10
CA LEU A 230 -4.26 -9.65 -22.05
C LEU A 230 -3.65 -9.49 -23.45
N ASN A 231 -3.65 -10.58 -24.22
CA ASN A 231 -3.26 -10.57 -25.62
C ASN A 231 -4.27 -9.79 -26.48
N THR A 232 -3.92 -9.57 -27.75
CA THR A 232 -4.79 -8.80 -28.66
C THR A 232 -6.14 -9.46 -28.89
N ALA A 233 -6.21 -10.79 -29.02
CA ALA A 233 -7.46 -11.51 -29.26
C ALA A 233 -8.47 -11.32 -28.12
N ALA A 234 -8.05 -11.55 -26.88
CA ALA A 234 -8.89 -11.46 -25.69
C ALA A 234 -9.42 -10.05 -25.42
N ARG A 235 -8.64 -9.01 -25.78
CA ARG A 235 -9.03 -7.60 -25.65
C ARG A 235 -10.10 -7.15 -26.64
N HIS A 236 -10.34 -7.92 -27.72
CA HIS A 236 -11.29 -7.56 -28.77
C HIS A 236 -12.54 -8.46 -28.74
N VAL A 237 -12.87 -9.02 -27.58
CA VAL A 237 -14.17 -9.68 -27.34
C VAL A 237 -15.05 -8.75 -26.52
N TYR A 238 -16.24 -8.49 -27.04
CA TYR A 238 -17.19 -7.51 -26.51
C TYR A 238 -18.43 -8.18 -25.93
N ILE A 239 -18.91 -7.64 -24.82
CA ILE A 239 -20.26 -7.87 -24.32
C ILE A 239 -20.98 -6.53 -24.52
N ASN A 240 -21.96 -6.48 -25.42
CA ASN A 240 -22.50 -5.24 -25.99
C ASN A 240 -21.35 -4.33 -26.49
N ASP A 241 -21.13 -3.18 -25.84
CA ASP A 241 -20.14 -2.17 -26.24
C ASP A 241 -18.87 -2.18 -25.37
N HIS A 242 -18.74 -3.10 -24.41
CA HIS A 242 -17.62 -3.13 -23.46
C HIS A 242 -16.77 -4.39 -23.58
N THR A 243 -15.45 -4.20 -23.53
CA THR A 243 -14.48 -5.30 -23.46
C THR A 243 -14.24 -5.73 -22.01
N LEU A 244 -13.65 -6.90 -21.80
CA LEU A 244 -13.30 -7.35 -20.45
C LEU A 244 -12.38 -6.36 -19.70
N PRO A 245 -11.29 -5.83 -20.30
CA PRO A 245 -10.49 -4.78 -19.67
C PRO A 245 -11.30 -3.55 -19.24
N ASP A 246 -12.22 -3.09 -20.09
CA ASP A 246 -13.05 -1.91 -19.78
C ASP A 246 -13.91 -2.18 -18.54
N ILE A 247 -14.57 -3.35 -18.48
CA ILE A 247 -15.38 -3.76 -17.34
C ILE A 247 -14.54 -3.89 -16.07
N THR A 248 -13.31 -4.41 -16.18
CA THR A 248 -12.44 -4.57 -15.00
C THR A 248 -11.87 -3.25 -14.49
N ALA A 249 -11.72 -2.25 -15.36
CA ALA A 249 -11.25 -0.92 -15.00
C ALA A 249 -12.35 -0.04 -14.36
N MET A 250 -13.62 -0.35 -14.61
CA MET A 250 -14.74 0.34 -13.97
C MET A 250 -14.75 0.11 -12.44
N PRO A 251 -15.17 1.10 -11.64
CA PRO A 251 -15.45 0.90 -10.22
C PRO A 251 -16.47 -0.22 -10.00
N VAL A 252 -16.34 -0.94 -8.89
CA VAL A 252 -17.19 -2.08 -8.52
C VAL A 252 -18.68 -1.73 -8.59
N GLU A 253 -19.09 -0.55 -8.12
CA GLU A 253 -20.51 -0.13 -8.19
C GLU A 253 -20.98 0.09 -9.63
N THR A 254 -20.17 0.72 -10.46
CA THR A 254 -20.46 0.92 -11.89
C THR A 254 -20.56 -0.43 -12.61
N SER A 255 -19.64 -1.36 -12.34
CA SER A 255 -19.65 -2.71 -12.88
C SER A 255 -20.89 -3.49 -12.43
N ARG A 256 -21.30 -3.35 -11.16
CA ARG A 256 -22.51 -3.97 -10.62
C ARG A 256 -23.76 -3.46 -11.33
N GLN A 257 -23.84 -2.14 -11.53
CA GLN A 257 -24.95 -1.52 -12.25
C GLN A 257 -24.97 -1.99 -13.71
N TYR A 258 -23.83 -2.01 -14.38
CA TYR A 258 -23.69 -2.52 -15.75
C TYR A 258 -24.25 -3.94 -15.90
N PHE A 259 -23.82 -4.89 -15.04
CA PHE A 259 -24.33 -6.27 -15.11
C PHE A 259 -25.81 -6.40 -14.72
N SER A 260 -26.33 -5.49 -13.88
CA SER A 260 -27.74 -5.48 -13.50
C SER A 260 -28.66 -4.97 -14.62
N GLU A 261 -28.16 -4.05 -15.44
CA GLU A 261 -28.87 -3.48 -16.59
C GLU A 261 -28.67 -4.28 -17.89
N LEU A 262 -27.68 -5.19 -17.89
CA LEU A 262 -27.34 -6.01 -19.05
C LEU A 262 -28.48 -6.95 -19.45
N LYS A 263 -29.05 -6.70 -20.63
CA LYS A 263 -30.05 -7.57 -21.25
C LYS A 263 -29.43 -8.36 -22.39
N ILE A 264 -29.54 -9.68 -22.32
CA ILE A 264 -29.08 -10.61 -23.36
C ILE A 264 -30.30 -11.41 -23.80
N ASP A 265 -30.67 -11.29 -25.07
CA ASP A 265 -31.86 -11.96 -25.61
C ASP A 265 -31.58 -13.41 -26.03
N GLY A 266 -32.64 -14.23 -26.01
CA GLY A 266 -32.63 -15.61 -26.50
C GLY A 266 -31.79 -16.58 -25.66
N GLN A 267 -31.30 -17.64 -26.32
CA GLN A 267 -30.57 -18.74 -25.68
C GLN A 267 -29.30 -18.28 -24.93
N ARG A 268 -28.64 -17.21 -25.41
CA ARG A 268 -27.46 -16.65 -24.76
C ARG A 268 -27.79 -16.08 -23.38
N GLY A 269 -28.95 -15.43 -23.23
CA GLY A 269 -29.43 -14.90 -21.95
C GLY A 269 -29.73 -16.01 -20.94
N GLU A 270 -30.36 -17.09 -21.39
CA GLU A 270 -30.67 -18.25 -20.53
C GLU A 270 -29.39 -18.90 -19.96
N ILE A 271 -28.34 -19.04 -20.78
CA ILE A 271 -27.04 -19.56 -20.35
C ILE A 271 -26.38 -18.58 -19.36
N ALA A 272 -26.42 -17.28 -19.66
CA ALA A 272 -25.76 -16.25 -18.86
C ALA A 272 -26.46 -15.97 -17.52
N ALA A 273 -27.77 -16.21 -17.40
CA ALA A 273 -28.56 -15.79 -16.24
C ALA A 273 -27.99 -16.22 -14.87
N LYS A 274 -27.52 -17.48 -14.75
CA LYS A 274 -26.90 -17.98 -13.50
C LYS A 274 -25.55 -17.32 -13.23
N ILE A 275 -24.76 -17.07 -14.27
CA ILE A 275 -23.44 -16.43 -14.17
C ILE A 275 -23.61 -14.97 -13.77
N LEU A 276 -24.55 -14.25 -14.41
CA LEU A 276 -24.86 -12.86 -14.09
C LEU A 276 -25.33 -12.70 -12.64
N LYS A 277 -26.20 -13.60 -12.16
CA LYS A 277 -26.63 -13.60 -10.76
C LYS A 277 -25.45 -13.74 -9.80
N GLU A 278 -24.51 -14.65 -10.08
CA GLU A 278 -23.31 -14.86 -9.25
C GLU A 278 -22.38 -13.65 -9.28
N VAL A 279 -22.15 -13.06 -10.46
CA VAL A 279 -21.31 -11.85 -10.61
C VAL A 279 -21.91 -10.66 -9.86
N ILE A 280 -23.21 -10.39 -10.04
CA ILE A 280 -23.91 -9.29 -9.38
C ILE A 280 -23.85 -9.47 -7.85
N ASN A 281 -24.09 -10.68 -7.34
CA ASN A 281 -24.00 -10.95 -5.90
C ASN A 281 -22.59 -10.69 -5.35
N ARG A 282 -21.53 -11.14 -6.03
CA ARG A 282 -20.14 -10.90 -5.61
C ARG A 282 -19.78 -9.42 -5.60
N LEU A 283 -20.22 -8.68 -6.62
CA LEU A 283 -20.03 -7.23 -6.68
C LEU A 283 -20.80 -6.53 -5.57
N GLN A 284 -22.04 -6.95 -5.30
CA GLN A 284 -22.84 -6.43 -4.18
C GLN A 284 -22.14 -6.64 -2.83
N PHE A 285 -21.56 -7.81 -2.58
CA PHE A 285 -20.82 -8.03 -1.32
C PHE A 285 -19.62 -7.10 -1.17
N LEU A 286 -18.92 -6.75 -2.27
CA LEU A 286 -17.85 -5.76 -2.23
C LEU A 286 -18.39 -4.35 -1.93
N VAL A 287 -19.56 -3.98 -2.46
CA VAL A 287 -20.25 -2.71 -2.15
C VAL A 287 -20.69 -2.66 -0.69
N ASP A 288 -21.22 -3.77 -0.15
CA ASP A 288 -21.73 -3.86 1.22
C ASP A 288 -20.61 -3.67 2.25
N VAL A 289 -19.38 -4.12 1.94
CA VAL A 289 -18.18 -3.86 2.76
C VAL A 289 -17.51 -2.52 2.44
N GLY A 290 -18.11 -1.64 1.62
CA GLY A 290 -17.59 -0.30 1.34
C GLY A 290 -16.36 -0.26 0.43
N LEU A 291 -16.27 -1.18 -0.53
CA LEU A 291 -15.22 -1.23 -1.56
C LEU A 291 -15.76 -0.89 -2.96
N ASP A 292 -16.88 -0.17 -3.02
CA ASP A 292 -17.57 0.24 -4.24
C ASP A 292 -16.71 1.10 -5.19
N TYR A 293 -15.75 1.84 -4.63
CA TYR A 293 -14.86 2.73 -5.38
C TYR A 293 -13.66 2.02 -6.03
N LEU A 294 -13.40 0.76 -5.70
CA LEU A 294 -12.29 0.01 -6.26
C LEU A 294 -12.60 -0.46 -7.69
N SER A 295 -11.60 -0.50 -8.55
CA SER A 295 -11.68 -1.26 -9.81
C SER A 295 -11.26 -2.71 -9.58
N LEU A 296 -11.74 -3.61 -10.44
CA LEU A 296 -11.43 -5.05 -10.38
C LEU A 296 -9.99 -5.36 -10.84
N ASP A 297 -9.40 -4.48 -11.63
CA ASP A 297 -8.02 -4.58 -12.13
C ASP A 297 -6.96 -4.01 -11.17
N ARG A 298 -7.38 -3.38 -10.06
CA ARG A 298 -6.48 -2.81 -9.05
C ARG A 298 -5.54 -3.89 -8.51
N SER A 299 -4.25 -3.58 -8.44
CA SER A 299 -3.25 -4.51 -7.91
C SER A 299 -3.47 -4.78 -6.42
N ALA A 300 -3.48 -6.06 -6.05
CA ALA A 300 -3.58 -6.49 -4.65
C ALA A 300 -2.45 -5.94 -3.77
N GLU A 301 -1.27 -5.66 -4.33
CA GLU A 301 -0.13 -5.08 -3.60
C GLU A 301 -0.35 -3.62 -3.19
N THR A 302 -1.28 -2.93 -3.86
CA THR A 302 -1.59 -1.51 -3.61
C THR A 302 -2.78 -1.32 -2.68
N LEU A 303 -3.36 -2.41 -2.19
CA LEU A 303 -4.46 -2.37 -1.24
C LEU A 303 -3.92 -2.11 0.17
N SER A 304 -4.64 -1.28 0.92
CA SER A 304 -4.44 -1.15 2.36
C SER A 304 -4.79 -2.46 3.08
N GLY A 305 -4.30 -2.62 4.32
CA GLY A 305 -4.63 -3.77 5.16
C GLY A 305 -6.15 -3.96 5.33
N GLY A 306 -6.87 -2.85 5.61
CA GLY A 306 -8.33 -2.86 5.74
C GLY A 306 -9.05 -3.21 4.43
N GLU A 307 -8.60 -2.68 3.28
CA GLU A 307 -9.16 -3.06 1.97
C GLU A 307 -8.99 -4.57 1.70
N ALA A 308 -7.79 -5.11 1.90
CA ALA A 308 -7.51 -6.53 1.69
C ALA A 308 -8.33 -7.43 2.63
N GLN A 309 -8.48 -7.03 3.89
CA GLN A 309 -9.31 -7.72 4.87
C GLN A 309 -10.79 -7.73 4.46
N ARG A 310 -11.33 -6.60 3.98
CA ARG A 310 -12.72 -6.49 3.54
C ARG A 310 -12.99 -7.27 2.25
N ILE A 311 -12.06 -7.34 1.31
CA ILE A 311 -12.16 -8.24 0.15
C ILE A 311 -12.25 -9.70 0.60
N ARG A 312 -11.45 -10.10 1.60
CA ARG A 312 -11.51 -11.44 2.17
C ARG A 312 -12.87 -11.70 2.82
N LEU A 313 -13.41 -10.74 3.60
CA LEU A 313 -14.73 -10.83 4.21
C LEU A 313 -15.84 -11.01 3.16
N ALA A 314 -15.86 -10.17 2.12
CA ALA A 314 -16.81 -10.28 1.00
C ALA A 314 -16.72 -11.66 0.32
N SER A 315 -15.51 -12.18 0.13
CA SER A 315 -15.28 -13.51 -0.44
C SER A 315 -15.82 -14.64 0.45
N GLN A 316 -15.73 -14.50 1.79
CA GLN A 316 -16.27 -15.48 2.73
C GLN A 316 -17.80 -15.48 2.75
N ILE A 317 -18.42 -14.30 2.70
CA ILE A 317 -19.88 -14.16 2.62
C ILE A 317 -20.38 -14.80 1.32
N GLY A 318 -19.71 -14.53 0.19
CA GLY A 318 -20.04 -15.14 -1.10
C GLY A 318 -19.85 -16.65 -1.17
N ALA A 319 -19.08 -17.25 -0.26
CA ALA A 319 -18.98 -18.71 -0.17
C ALA A 319 -20.23 -19.38 0.44
N GLY A 320 -21.08 -18.61 1.14
CA GLY A 320 -22.35 -19.11 1.70
C GLY A 320 -22.19 -20.22 2.72
N LEU A 321 -21.08 -20.22 3.48
CA LEU A 321 -20.80 -21.24 4.48
C LEU A 321 -21.70 -21.07 5.72
N VAL A 322 -22.07 -22.19 6.34
CA VAL A 322 -22.92 -22.27 7.54
C VAL A 322 -22.22 -23.12 8.60
N GLY A 323 -22.36 -22.78 9.88
CA GLY A 323 -21.71 -23.50 10.99
C GLY A 323 -20.22 -23.20 11.13
N VAL A 324 -19.75 -22.09 10.55
CA VAL A 324 -18.36 -21.64 10.65
C VAL A 324 -18.20 -20.64 11.79
N MET A 325 -17.07 -20.71 12.50
CA MET A 325 -16.65 -19.69 13.45
C MET A 325 -15.68 -18.73 12.76
N TYR A 326 -16.14 -17.52 12.49
CA TYR A 326 -15.32 -16.44 11.96
C TYR A 326 -14.69 -15.67 13.11
N VAL A 327 -13.37 -15.52 13.09
CA VAL A 327 -12.62 -14.66 14.02
C VAL A 327 -12.04 -13.51 13.20
N LEU A 328 -12.50 -12.30 13.47
CA LEU A 328 -12.10 -11.08 12.77
C LEU A 328 -11.32 -10.17 13.73
N ASP A 329 -10.28 -9.56 13.20
CA ASP A 329 -9.38 -8.67 13.92
C ASP A 329 -9.57 -7.24 13.38
N GLU A 330 -10.35 -6.42 14.08
CA GLU A 330 -10.65 -5.01 13.76
C GLU A 330 -11.07 -4.75 12.29
N PRO A 331 -12.21 -5.30 11.84
CA PRO A 331 -12.67 -5.11 10.47
C PRO A 331 -13.01 -3.65 10.12
N SER A 332 -13.16 -2.76 11.11
CA SER A 332 -13.38 -1.32 10.92
C SER A 332 -12.13 -0.52 10.51
N ILE A 333 -10.93 -1.13 10.49
CA ILE A 333 -9.67 -0.44 10.14
C ILE A 333 -9.76 0.28 8.79
N GLY A 334 -9.32 1.54 8.75
CA GLY A 334 -9.30 2.38 7.55
C GLY A 334 -10.69 2.62 6.94
N LEU A 335 -11.76 2.46 7.73
CA LEU A 335 -13.14 2.69 7.33
C LEU A 335 -13.64 3.99 7.96
N HIS A 336 -14.33 4.80 7.15
CA HIS A 336 -14.96 6.01 7.67
C HIS A 336 -16.23 5.66 8.47
N GLN A 337 -16.57 6.45 9.50
CA GLN A 337 -17.73 6.19 10.38
C GLN A 337 -19.05 5.98 9.64
N ARG A 338 -19.20 6.62 8.48
CA ARG A 338 -20.32 6.44 7.56
C ARG A 338 -20.51 4.99 7.12
N ASP A 339 -19.43 4.33 6.75
CA ASP A 339 -19.46 3.02 6.12
C ASP A 339 -19.39 1.89 7.16
N ASN A 340 -18.99 2.22 8.40
CA ASN A 340 -18.98 1.29 9.53
C ASN A 340 -20.34 0.61 9.76
N ARG A 341 -21.45 1.36 9.65
CA ARG A 341 -22.79 0.76 9.78
C ARG A 341 -23.09 -0.30 8.72
N ARG A 342 -22.57 -0.16 7.50
CA ARG A 342 -22.74 -1.16 6.43
C ARG A 342 -21.95 -2.43 6.75
N LEU A 343 -20.73 -2.26 7.27
CA LEU A 343 -19.92 -3.37 7.75
C LEU A 343 -20.63 -4.12 8.88
N LEU A 344 -21.15 -3.43 9.90
CA LEU A 344 -21.87 -4.06 11.01
C LEU A 344 -23.12 -4.82 10.54
N ALA A 345 -23.88 -4.26 9.60
CA ALA A 345 -25.02 -4.96 8.99
C ALA A 345 -24.57 -6.25 8.27
N THR A 346 -23.43 -6.21 7.60
CA THR A 346 -22.83 -7.34 6.91
C THR A 346 -22.37 -8.43 7.89
N LEU A 347 -21.77 -8.05 9.02
CA LEU A 347 -21.37 -8.99 10.08
C LEU A 347 -22.57 -9.66 10.74
N LYS A 348 -23.66 -8.90 10.97
CA LYS A 348 -24.94 -9.46 11.44
C LYS A 348 -25.53 -10.43 10.42
N HIS A 349 -25.49 -10.11 9.13
CA HIS A 349 -25.92 -11.03 8.08
C HIS A 349 -25.11 -12.33 8.10
N LEU A 350 -23.78 -12.25 8.24
CA LEU A 350 -22.90 -13.42 8.34
C LEU A 350 -23.27 -14.32 9.53
N ARG A 351 -23.56 -13.71 10.70
CA ARG A 351 -24.08 -14.40 11.90
C ARG A 351 -25.44 -15.05 11.63
N ASP A 352 -26.38 -14.31 11.03
CA ASP A 352 -27.77 -14.73 10.81
C ASP A 352 -27.88 -15.88 9.79
N MET A 353 -26.86 -16.10 8.95
CA MET A 353 -26.73 -17.31 8.13
C MET A 353 -26.47 -18.59 8.94
N GLY A 354 -26.30 -18.50 10.25
CA GLY A 354 -26.02 -19.64 11.14
C GLY A 354 -24.53 -19.82 11.46
N ASN A 355 -23.77 -18.72 11.45
CA ASN A 355 -22.35 -18.72 11.81
C ASN A 355 -22.12 -18.03 13.17
N THR A 356 -20.98 -18.32 13.78
CA THR A 356 -20.50 -17.57 14.96
C THR A 356 -19.48 -16.54 14.49
N VAL A 357 -19.66 -15.28 14.89
CA VAL A 357 -18.79 -14.17 14.49
C VAL A 357 -18.17 -13.57 15.75
N ILE A 358 -16.86 -13.79 15.94
CA ILE A 358 -16.06 -13.21 17.02
C ILE A 358 -15.26 -12.07 16.42
N VAL A 359 -15.43 -10.87 16.96
CA VAL A 359 -14.76 -9.67 16.46
C VAL A 359 -13.96 -9.06 17.60
N VAL A 360 -12.67 -8.84 17.36
CA VAL A 360 -11.83 -7.95 18.19
C VAL A 360 -12.05 -6.55 17.66
N GLU A 361 -12.57 -5.64 18.49
CA GLU A 361 -12.92 -4.28 18.08
C GLU A 361 -12.69 -3.27 19.21
N HIS A 362 -12.50 -2.03 18.79
CA HIS A 362 -12.37 -0.87 19.66
C HIS A 362 -13.39 0.22 19.32
N ASP A 363 -14.13 0.10 18.21
CA ASP A 363 -15.18 1.06 17.82
C ASP A 363 -16.40 1.04 18.75
N GLU A 364 -16.90 2.23 19.12
CA GLU A 364 -18.05 2.40 20.01
C GLU A 364 -19.34 1.80 19.41
N GLU A 365 -19.62 2.03 18.12
CA GLU A 365 -20.84 1.51 17.48
C GLU A 365 -20.83 -0.03 17.41
N ALA A 366 -19.69 -0.63 17.06
CA ALA A 366 -19.51 -2.08 17.00
C ALA A 366 -19.75 -2.74 18.36
N ILE A 367 -19.18 -2.19 19.45
CA ILE A 367 -19.35 -2.72 20.81
C ILE A 367 -20.81 -2.60 21.25
N LEU A 368 -21.46 -1.48 20.96
CA LEU A 368 -22.87 -1.24 21.35
C LEU A 368 -23.87 -2.10 20.56
N GLU A 369 -23.54 -2.49 19.33
CA GLU A 369 -24.39 -3.34 18.48
C GLU A 369 -24.16 -4.85 18.67
N ALA A 370 -23.15 -5.24 19.44
CA ALA A 370 -22.82 -6.64 19.69
C ALA A 370 -23.88 -7.35 20.54
N ASP A 371 -24.15 -8.63 20.24
CA ASP A 371 -25.05 -9.45 21.06
C ASP A 371 -24.42 -9.80 22.42
N HIS A 372 -23.10 -9.94 22.44
CA HIS A 372 -22.31 -10.27 23.62
C HIS A 372 -20.93 -9.61 23.52
N VAL A 373 -20.47 -9.02 24.62
CA VAL A 373 -19.18 -8.34 24.72
C VAL A 373 -18.35 -9.00 25.81
N ILE A 374 -17.07 -9.22 25.54
CA ILE A 374 -16.08 -9.71 26.51
C ILE A 374 -14.98 -8.65 26.60
N ASP A 375 -14.88 -7.99 27.75
CA ASP A 375 -13.86 -6.99 28.02
C ASP A 375 -12.65 -7.62 28.72
N ILE A 376 -11.46 -7.44 28.13
CA ILE A 376 -10.21 -8.03 28.60
C ILE A 376 -9.31 -6.92 29.14
N GLY A 377 -8.77 -7.10 30.34
CA GLY A 377 -7.92 -6.09 30.98
C GLY A 377 -7.36 -6.56 32.33
N PRO A 378 -7.13 -5.65 33.30
CA PRO A 378 -7.36 -4.20 33.25
C PRO A 378 -6.26 -3.41 32.50
N GLY A 379 -5.13 -4.03 32.17
CA GLY A 379 -4.06 -3.41 31.39
C GLY A 379 -3.48 -4.36 30.35
N ALA A 380 -2.38 -3.97 29.70
CA ALA A 380 -1.71 -4.79 28.70
C ALA A 380 -0.64 -5.71 29.31
N GLY A 381 -0.26 -6.76 28.58
CA GLY A 381 0.81 -7.69 28.98
C GLY A 381 0.53 -8.43 30.28
N ILE A 382 1.49 -8.40 31.20
CA ILE A 382 1.41 -9.08 32.51
C ILE A 382 0.29 -8.53 33.40
N HIS A 383 -0.17 -7.30 33.14
CA HIS A 383 -1.26 -6.65 33.87
C HIS A 383 -2.63 -6.97 33.27
N GLY A 384 -2.68 -7.72 32.16
CA GLY A 384 -3.88 -8.09 31.43
C GLY A 384 -4.25 -9.56 31.53
N GLY A 385 -4.92 -10.06 30.49
CA GLY A 385 -5.24 -11.49 30.32
C GLY A 385 -6.37 -11.99 31.23
N LYS A 386 -7.17 -11.08 31.81
CA LYS A 386 -8.34 -11.39 32.63
C LYS A 386 -9.60 -10.83 31.98
N ILE A 387 -10.70 -11.55 32.11
CA ILE A 387 -12.03 -11.06 31.74
C ILE A 387 -12.49 -10.13 32.86
N ILE A 388 -12.67 -8.85 32.55
CA ILE A 388 -13.08 -7.81 33.52
C ILE A 388 -14.59 -7.71 33.59
N ALA A 389 -15.24 -7.75 32.43
CA ALA A 389 -16.68 -7.79 32.31
C ALA A 389 -17.06 -8.64 31.08
N GLN A 390 -18.18 -9.34 31.17
CA GLN A 390 -18.76 -10.05 30.04
C GLN A 390 -20.29 -10.03 30.15
N GLY A 391 -20.99 -9.92 29.04
CA GLY A 391 -22.44 -9.81 29.04
C GLY A 391 -22.96 -9.05 27.83
N THR A 392 -24.10 -8.39 27.98
CA THR A 392 -24.62 -7.46 26.98
C THR A 392 -23.84 -6.14 27.02
N PRO A 393 -23.88 -5.31 25.97
CA PRO A 393 -23.25 -3.98 26.01
C PRO A 393 -23.71 -3.12 27.21
N GLN A 394 -24.97 -3.29 27.63
CA GLN A 394 -25.53 -2.61 28.80
C GLN A 394 -24.93 -3.07 30.14
N ASP A 395 -24.44 -4.31 30.21
CA ASP A 395 -23.75 -4.82 31.39
C ASP A 395 -22.32 -4.26 31.47
N ILE A 396 -21.64 -4.13 30.33
CA ILE A 396 -20.32 -3.49 30.24
C ILE A 396 -20.40 -2.02 30.66
N LEU A 397 -21.39 -1.28 30.17
CA LEU A 397 -21.65 0.13 30.52
C LEU A 397 -21.82 0.37 32.03
N LYS A 398 -22.35 -0.62 32.77
CA LYS A 398 -22.57 -0.54 34.22
C LYS A 398 -21.36 -0.96 35.04
N SER A 399 -20.38 -1.62 34.41
CA SER A 399 -19.19 -2.11 35.10
C SER A 399 -18.21 -0.97 35.36
N GLY A 400 -18.03 -0.61 36.65
CA GLY A 400 -17.06 0.40 37.05
C GLY A 400 -15.60 -0.04 36.89
N ASP A 401 -15.34 -1.34 36.89
CA ASP A 401 -13.98 -1.91 36.75
C ASP A 401 -13.52 -1.97 35.28
N SER A 402 -14.46 -1.90 34.32
CA SER A 402 -14.19 -1.91 32.89
C SER A 402 -13.79 -0.51 32.41
N ILE A 403 -12.53 -0.36 31.97
CA ILE A 403 -12.07 0.91 31.36
C ILE A 403 -12.90 1.19 30.09
N THR A 404 -13.17 0.15 29.30
CA THR A 404 -14.06 0.21 28.13
C THR A 404 -15.44 0.75 28.53
N GLY A 405 -16.06 0.19 29.59
CA GLY A 405 -17.35 0.66 30.13
C GLY A 405 -17.32 2.10 30.63
N GLN A 406 -16.20 2.56 31.21
CA GLN A 406 -16.03 3.96 31.64
C GLN A 406 -16.03 4.93 30.44
N PHE A 407 -15.40 4.56 29.32
CA PHE A 407 -15.43 5.37 28.09
C PHE A 407 -16.81 5.36 27.44
N LEU A 408 -17.43 4.18 27.29
CA LEU A 408 -18.76 4.05 26.66
C LEU A 408 -19.86 4.77 27.47
N SER A 409 -19.78 4.75 28.80
CA SER A 409 -20.72 5.45 29.69
C SER A 409 -20.50 6.96 29.74
N GLY A 410 -19.36 7.45 29.24
CA GLY A 410 -18.93 8.85 29.34
C GLY A 410 -18.39 9.24 30.72
N THR A 411 -18.11 8.28 31.60
CA THR A 411 -17.43 8.54 32.89
C THR A 411 -16.00 9.00 32.67
N ARG A 412 -15.33 8.44 31.65
CA ARG A 412 -14.04 8.88 31.13
C ARG A 412 -14.23 9.24 29.65
N TYR A 413 -13.53 10.25 29.16
CA TYR A 413 -13.59 10.65 27.76
C TYR A 413 -12.33 11.43 27.40
N ILE A 414 -11.98 11.46 26.12
CA ILE A 414 -10.91 12.31 25.60
C ILE A 414 -11.46 13.74 25.48
N SER A 415 -10.90 14.67 26.23
CA SER A 415 -11.34 16.07 26.26
C SER A 415 -10.96 16.82 24.98
N VAL A 416 -11.85 17.68 24.49
CA VAL A 416 -11.52 18.66 23.45
C VAL A 416 -10.58 19.73 24.04
N PRO A 417 -9.48 20.12 23.36
CA PRO A 417 -8.60 21.18 23.85
C PRO A 417 -9.35 22.51 24.00
N ALA A 418 -9.21 23.17 25.16
CA ALA A 418 -9.86 24.45 25.43
C ALA A 418 -9.35 25.59 24.55
N GLU A 419 -8.07 25.55 24.16
CA GLU A 419 -7.43 26.47 23.24
C GLU A 419 -6.70 25.67 22.16
N THR A 420 -6.93 26.02 20.89
CA THR A 420 -6.18 25.49 19.74
C THR A 420 -5.03 26.43 19.39
N THR A 421 -3.93 25.88 18.87
CA THR A 421 -2.81 26.72 18.42
C THR A 421 -3.25 27.52 17.18
N PRO A 422 -3.08 28.86 17.15
CA PRO A 422 -3.62 29.68 16.08
C PRO A 422 -2.88 29.47 14.76
N PHE A 423 -3.62 29.53 13.65
CA PHE A 423 -3.09 29.48 12.30
C PHE A 423 -2.21 30.70 11.97
N ASP A 424 -0.90 30.47 11.76
CA ASP A 424 0.03 31.50 11.29
C ASP A 424 0.09 31.52 9.75
N SER A 425 -0.65 32.45 9.15
CA SER A 425 -0.68 32.63 7.68
C SER A 425 0.68 32.97 7.04
N ALA A 426 1.68 33.39 7.83
CA ALA A 426 3.02 33.69 7.32
C ALA A 426 3.90 32.43 7.14
N LYS A 427 3.57 31.32 7.81
CA LYS A 427 4.35 30.07 7.79
C LYS A 427 3.47 28.90 7.38
N VAL A 428 3.41 28.67 6.07
CA VAL A 428 2.52 27.68 5.46
C VAL A 428 3.26 26.94 4.35
N ILE A 429 3.12 25.62 4.32
CA ILE A 429 3.51 24.79 3.17
C ILE A 429 2.34 24.77 2.20
N LYS A 430 2.59 25.15 0.94
CA LYS A 430 1.56 25.18 -0.11
C LYS A 430 1.90 24.14 -1.17
N LEU A 431 1.03 23.14 -1.33
CA LEU A 431 1.11 22.17 -2.42
C LEU A 431 0.00 22.52 -3.43
N LYS A 432 0.39 22.70 -4.70
CA LYS A 432 -0.54 23.09 -5.77
C LYS A 432 -0.65 22.05 -6.86
N GLY A 433 -1.86 21.90 -7.41
CA GLY A 433 -2.16 21.12 -8.59
C GLY A 433 -1.82 19.64 -8.48
N ALA A 434 -2.04 19.01 -7.32
CA ALA A 434 -1.82 17.57 -7.15
C ALA A 434 -2.86 16.77 -7.97
N THR A 435 -2.39 15.87 -8.83
CA THR A 435 -3.22 15.05 -9.75
C THR A 435 -2.85 13.57 -9.72
N GLY A 436 -2.27 13.09 -8.62
CA GLY A 436 -2.01 11.66 -8.42
C GLY A 436 -3.30 10.86 -8.30
N ASN A 437 -3.37 9.69 -8.94
CA ASN A 437 -4.54 8.80 -8.92
C ASN A 437 -5.86 9.55 -9.21
N ASN A 438 -6.78 9.62 -8.25
CA ASN A 438 -8.07 10.28 -8.38
C ASN A 438 -8.10 11.76 -7.97
N LEU A 439 -6.96 12.37 -7.59
CA LEU A 439 -6.90 13.77 -7.18
C LEU A 439 -7.21 14.73 -8.35
N LYS A 440 -8.11 15.69 -8.15
CA LYS A 440 -8.57 16.64 -9.17
C LYS A 440 -7.92 18.01 -9.02
N GLN A 441 -6.63 18.10 -9.36
CA GLN A 441 -5.83 19.33 -9.26
C GLN A 441 -5.90 19.99 -7.88
N VAL A 442 -5.75 19.16 -6.84
CA VAL A 442 -5.93 19.57 -5.45
C VAL A 442 -4.85 20.57 -5.03
N ASN A 443 -5.28 21.61 -4.32
CA ASN A 443 -4.40 22.59 -3.69
C ASN A 443 -4.62 22.53 -2.18
N ILE A 444 -3.54 22.41 -1.40
CA ILE A 444 -3.61 22.44 0.07
C ILE A 444 -2.64 23.47 0.65
N GLU A 445 -3.07 24.03 1.78
CA GLU A 445 -2.28 24.89 2.63
C GLU A 445 -2.13 24.21 3.99
N LEU A 446 -0.88 23.88 4.35
CA LEU A 446 -0.53 23.19 5.58
C LEU A 446 0.16 24.17 6.54
N PRO A 447 -0.51 24.56 7.64
CA PRO A 447 0.08 25.45 8.63
C PRO A 447 1.23 24.80 9.40
N MET A 448 2.28 25.59 9.63
CA MET A 448 3.42 25.17 10.43
C MET A 448 3.09 25.18 11.93
N GLY A 449 3.66 24.23 12.66
CA GLY A 449 3.56 24.15 14.13
C GLY A 449 2.20 23.67 14.66
N LEU A 450 1.30 23.23 13.76
CA LEU A 450 -0.02 22.70 14.12
C LEU A 450 -0.07 21.17 14.01
N MET A 451 -1.03 20.58 14.72
CA MET A 451 -1.50 19.22 14.43
C MET A 451 -2.64 19.30 13.41
N THR A 452 -2.32 19.01 12.15
CA THR A 452 -3.28 18.98 11.05
C THR A 452 -3.77 17.55 10.81
N CYS A 453 -5.08 17.33 10.91
CA CYS A 453 -5.71 16.06 10.56
C CYS A 453 -6.19 16.07 9.10
N VAL A 454 -5.82 15.05 8.34
CA VAL A 454 -6.30 14.82 6.98
C VAL A 454 -7.33 13.70 7.04
N THR A 455 -8.57 14.03 6.69
CA THR A 455 -9.73 13.17 6.89
C THR A 455 -10.56 13.06 5.60
N GLY A 456 -11.67 12.33 5.67
CA GLY A 456 -12.52 12.00 4.52
C GLY A 456 -12.69 10.49 4.31
N VAL A 457 -13.64 10.10 3.45
CA VAL A 457 -14.02 8.70 3.23
C VAL A 457 -12.89 7.84 2.65
N SER A 458 -12.99 6.51 2.79
CA SER A 458 -12.03 5.57 2.19
C SER A 458 -12.00 5.75 0.67
N GLY A 459 -10.80 5.77 0.07
CA GLY A 459 -10.64 6.04 -1.36
C GLY A 459 -10.73 7.52 -1.78
N SER A 460 -10.89 8.48 -0.87
CA SER A 460 -10.99 9.92 -1.22
C SER A 460 -9.68 10.55 -1.73
N GLY A 461 -8.54 9.86 -1.57
CA GLY A 461 -7.22 10.31 -2.02
C GLY A 461 -6.26 10.76 -0.91
N LYS A 462 -6.59 10.56 0.38
CA LYS A 462 -5.77 10.99 1.54
C LYS A 462 -4.30 10.55 1.45
N SER A 463 -4.05 9.24 1.36
CA SER A 463 -2.68 8.69 1.28
C SER A 463 -1.98 9.08 -0.02
N THR A 464 -2.73 9.27 -1.11
CA THR A 464 -2.15 9.77 -2.37
C THR A 464 -1.65 11.20 -2.23
N LEU A 465 -2.42 12.07 -1.57
CA LEU A 465 -2.07 13.47 -1.36
C LEU A 465 -0.91 13.61 -0.36
N ILE A 466 -0.95 12.88 0.75
CA ILE A 466 0.02 13.05 1.84
C ILE A 466 1.24 12.15 1.65
N ASN A 467 1.09 10.83 1.63
CA ASN A 467 2.22 9.90 1.58
C ASN A 467 2.85 9.82 0.19
N ASP A 468 2.05 9.76 -0.88
CA ASP A 468 2.59 9.58 -2.23
C ASP A 468 2.99 10.89 -2.94
N THR A 469 2.49 12.03 -2.45
CA THR A 469 2.82 13.35 -3.02
C THR A 469 3.66 14.15 -2.03
N LEU A 470 3.05 14.72 -0.98
CA LEU A 470 3.72 15.65 -0.07
C LEU A 470 4.97 15.06 0.60
N TYR A 471 4.85 13.87 1.20
CA TYR A 471 5.97 13.21 1.89
C TYR A 471 7.12 12.95 0.93
N ARG A 472 6.84 12.40 -0.27
CA ARG A 472 7.89 12.09 -1.24
C ARG A 472 8.60 13.35 -1.72
N ILE A 473 7.86 14.44 -1.96
CA ILE A 473 8.45 15.75 -2.30
C ILE A 473 9.36 16.22 -1.16
N ALA A 474 8.85 16.28 0.07
CA ALA A 474 9.62 16.71 1.24
C ALA A 474 10.84 15.80 1.50
N ALA A 475 10.71 14.49 1.30
CA ALA A 475 11.80 13.53 1.48
C ALA A 475 12.89 13.72 0.42
N CYS A 476 12.54 14.07 -0.81
CA CYS A 476 13.49 14.40 -1.86
C CYS A 476 14.22 15.72 -1.56
N GLU A 477 13.48 16.79 -1.26
CA GLU A 477 14.06 18.13 -1.08
C GLU A 477 14.84 18.27 0.24
N ILE A 478 14.33 17.69 1.33
CA ILE A 478 14.88 17.88 2.69
C ILE A 478 15.83 16.73 3.07
N ASN A 479 15.41 15.48 2.85
CA ASN A 479 16.18 14.31 3.27
C ASN A 479 17.13 13.77 2.17
N GLY A 480 17.07 14.29 0.94
CA GLY A 480 17.86 13.82 -0.20
C GLY A 480 17.46 12.42 -0.70
N SER A 481 16.20 12.03 -0.53
CA SER A 481 15.68 10.74 -0.95
C SER A 481 15.48 10.66 -2.48
N SER A 482 15.49 9.45 -3.05
CA SER A 482 15.20 9.21 -4.48
C SER A 482 13.79 8.66 -4.70
N LEU A 483 12.84 9.04 -3.85
CA LEU A 483 11.43 8.67 -4.00
C LEU A 483 10.80 9.44 -5.17
N GLU A 484 9.80 8.84 -5.81
CA GLU A 484 9.11 9.47 -6.94
C GLU A 484 7.74 10.00 -6.47
N PRO A 485 7.56 11.32 -6.36
CA PRO A 485 6.28 11.91 -5.99
C PRO A 485 5.26 11.76 -7.12
N ARG A 486 3.98 11.64 -6.76
CA ARG A 486 2.89 11.69 -7.75
C ARG A 486 2.79 13.07 -8.40
N PRO A 487 2.21 13.20 -9.60
CA PRO A 487 2.14 14.47 -10.33
C PRO A 487 1.54 15.62 -9.51
N TYR A 488 2.22 16.76 -9.53
CA TYR A 488 1.86 18.01 -8.87
C TYR A 488 2.38 19.19 -9.69
N ALA A 489 1.87 20.40 -9.45
CA ALA A 489 2.30 21.60 -10.16
C ALA A 489 3.48 22.31 -9.48
N SER A 490 3.39 22.57 -8.17
CA SER A 490 4.47 23.16 -7.39
C SER A 490 4.28 22.98 -5.89
N VAL A 491 5.38 23.08 -5.14
CA VAL A 491 5.40 23.15 -3.68
C VAL A 491 6.20 24.37 -3.24
N THR A 492 5.77 25.04 -2.16
CA THR A 492 6.51 26.15 -1.52
C THR A 492 6.39 26.05 -0.01
N GLY A 493 7.34 26.60 0.76
CA GLY A 493 7.30 26.61 2.23
C GLY A 493 8.02 25.42 2.88
N LEU A 494 8.70 24.56 2.12
CA LEU A 494 9.50 23.47 2.68
C LEU A 494 10.79 23.97 3.35
N GLU A 495 11.24 25.18 3.04
CA GLU A 495 12.39 25.85 3.66
C GLU A 495 12.24 26.10 5.18
N TRP A 496 11.01 26.04 5.69
CA TRP A 496 10.73 26.15 7.12
C TRP A 496 11.12 24.88 7.89
N LEU A 497 11.30 23.75 7.20
CA LEU A 497 11.60 22.46 7.79
C LEU A 497 13.09 22.11 7.62
N ASP A 498 13.63 21.34 8.56
CA ASP A 498 14.98 20.75 8.46
C ASP A 498 14.97 19.23 8.29
N LYS A 499 13.81 18.60 8.52
CA LYS A 499 13.63 17.16 8.44
C LYS A 499 12.17 16.80 8.20
N VAL A 500 11.94 15.74 7.43
CA VAL A 500 10.63 15.07 7.34
C VAL A 500 10.74 13.63 7.84
N VAL A 501 9.72 13.17 8.55
CA VAL A 501 9.61 11.82 9.11
C VAL A 501 8.24 11.26 8.76
N ASP A 502 8.22 10.12 8.09
CA ASP A 502 7.03 9.30 7.91
C ASP A 502 7.00 8.17 8.95
N ILE A 503 5.87 8.04 9.64
CA ILE A 503 5.60 7.04 10.66
C ILE A 503 4.40 6.22 10.20
N ASP A 504 4.67 5.28 9.31
CA ASP A 504 3.70 4.35 8.74
C ASP A 504 3.57 3.04 9.55
N GLN A 505 2.55 2.25 9.22
CA GLN A 505 2.27 0.95 9.87
C GLN A 505 3.12 -0.21 9.34
N SER A 506 4.04 0.05 8.40
CA SER A 506 4.88 -1.02 7.87
C SER A 506 5.69 -1.71 8.99
N PRO A 507 5.91 -3.04 8.91
CA PRO A 507 6.67 -3.74 9.94
C PRO A 507 8.05 -3.11 10.16
N ILE A 508 8.49 -2.96 11.42
CA ILE A 508 9.84 -2.43 11.73
C ILE A 508 10.97 -3.31 11.16
N GLY A 509 10.67 -4.56 10.82
CA GLY A 509 11.53 -5.44 10.06
C GLY A 509 10.79 -6.71 9.64
N ARG A 510 11.21 -7.29 8.51
CA ARG A 510 10.62 -8.51 7.93
C ARG A 510 11.30 -9.80 8.41
N THR A 511 12.22 -9.70 9.37
CA THR A 511 13.01 -10.85 9.86
C THR A 511 13.05 -10.88 11.39
N PRO A 512 13.24 -12.08 11.99
CA PRO A 512 13.41 -12.26 13.43
C PRO A 512 14.58 -11.50 14.08
N ARG A 513 15.48 -10.96 13.26
CA ARG A 513 16.63 -10.16 13.69
C ARG A 513 16.26 -8.76 14.11
N SER A 514 15.12 -8.26 13.64
CA SER A 514 14.61 -6.96 14.05
C SER A 514 13.77 -7.13 15.31
N ASN A 515 13.96 -6.25 16.28
CA ASN A 515 13.22 -6.21 17.54
C ASN A 515 13.20 -4.78 18.10
N PRO A 516 12.36 -4.48 19.11
CA PRO A 516 12.30 -3.15 19.71
C PRO A 516 13.68 -2.61 20.15
N ALA A 517 14.52 -3.46 20.75
CA ALA A 517 15.84 -3.04 21.23
C ALA A 517 16.82 -2.63 20.11
N THR A 518 16.81 -3.35 18.98
CA THR A 518 17.66 -3.02 17.83
C THR A 518 17.15 -1.79 17.10
N TYR A 519 15.83 -1.67 16.92
CA TYR A 519 15.23 -0.58 16.15
C TYR A 519 15.38 0.79 16.85
N THR A 520 15.12 0.84 18.15
CA THR A 520 15.29 2.06 18.99
C THR A 520 16.77 2.38 19.29
N GLY A 521 17.69 1.49 18.90
CA GLY A 521 19.11 1.60 19.21
C GLY A 521 19.42 1.49 20.70
N LEU A 522 18.58 0.80 21.48
CA LEU A 522 18.86 0.40 22.87
C LEU A 522 19.92 -0.70 22.93
N PHE A 523 19.98 -1.56 21.92
CA PHE A 523 20.81 -2.76 21.97
C PHE A 523 22.33 -2.47 21.92
N THR A 524 22.75 -1.38 21.29
CA THR A 524 24.16 -0.98 21.27
C THR A 524 24.71 -0.64 22.66
N PRO A 525 24.14 0.32 23.42
CA PRO A 525 24.63 0.61 24.76
C PRO A 525 24.49 -0.59 25.71
N ILE A 526 23.47 -1.44 25.56
CA ILE A 526 23.36 -2.69 26.33
C ILE A 526 24.56 -3.61 26.07
N ARG A 527 24.93 -3.84 24.79
CA ARG A 527 26.10 -4.68 24.45
C ARG A 527 27.42 -4.09 24.95
N GLU A 528 27.55 -2.77 24.96
CA GLU A 528 28.70 -2.08 25.52
C GLU A 528 28.82 -2.32 27.03
N LEU A 529 27.72 -2.23 27.77
CA LEU A 529 27.66 -2.56 29.20
C LEU A 529 28.10 -4.01 29.46
N PHE A 530 27.62 -4.97 28.67
CA PHE A 530 28.03 -6.38 28.80
C PHE A 530 29.51 -6.59 28.53
N SER A 531 30.07 -5.92 27.50
CA SER A 531 31.51 -6.00 27.22
C SER A 531 32.38 -5.34 28.28
N ALA A 532 31.80 -4.45 29.09
CA ALA A 532 32.50 -3.75 30.16
C ALA A 532 32.54 -4.54 31.48
N THR A 533 31.81 -5.66 31.60
CA THR A 533 31.83 -6.49 32.82
C THR A 533 33.19 -7.16 33.02
N HIS A 534 33.53 -7.48 34.27
CA HIS A 534 34.81 -8.11 34.59
C HIS A 534 34.99 -9.46 33.88
N GLU A 535 33.95 -10.29 33.87
CA GLU A 535 33.92 -11.60 33.20
C GLU A 535 34.09 -11.49 31.68
N ALA A 536 33.44 -10.51 31.05
CA ALA A 536 33.59 -10.29 29.60
C ALA A 536 35.00 -9.84 29.27
N ARG A 537 35.57 -8.93 30.06
CA ARG A 537 36.94 -8.41 29.86
C ARG A 537 38.00 -9.51 30.04
N SER A 538 37.87 -10.37 31.05
CA SER A 538 38.81 -11.48 31.27
C SER A 538 38.79 -12.50 30.13
N ARG A 539 37.63 -12.70 29.48
CA ARG A 539 37.48 -13.57 28.29
C ARG A 539 37.75 -12.86 26.96
N GLY A 540 38.10 -11.57 26.98
CA GLY A 540 38.35 -10.77 25.76
C GLY A 540 37.10 -10.51 24.90
N TYR A 541 35.91 -10.59 25.49
CA TYR A 541 34.65 -10.40 24.77
C TYR A 541 34.37 -8.92 24.49
N LYS A 542 34.23 -8.59 23.21
CA LYS A 542 33.86 -7.26 22.70
C LYS A 542 32.34 -7.15 22.53
N PRO A 543 31.77 -5.93 22.30
CA PRO A 543 30.34 -5.76 22.03
C PRO A 543 29.79 -6.63 20.88
N GLY A 544 30.65 -7.05 19.95
CA GLY A 544 30.30 -7.97 18.86
C GLY A 544 29.90 -9.37 19.34
N ARG A 545 30.48 -9.89 20.43
CA ARG A 545 30.12 -11.20 21.01
C ARG A 545 28.65 -11.23 21.46
N PHE A 546 28.19 -10.11 22.00
CA PHE A 546 26.83 -9.93 22.51
C PHE A 546 25.81 -9.56 21.42
N SER A 547 26.22 -9.51 20.15
CA SER A 547 25.31 -9.29 19.02
C SER A 547 24.84 -10.61 18.45
N PHE A 548 23.53 -10.85 18.43
CA PHE A 548 22.97 -12.02 17.75
C PHE A 548 23.10 -11.95 16.22
N ASN A 549 23.42 -10.77 15.65
CA ASN A 549 23.62 -10.58 14.21
C ASN A 549 25.05 -10.91 13.73
N VAL A 550 25.99 -11.14 14.64
CA VAL A 550 27.42 -11.31 14.31
C VAL A 550 27.90 -12.71 14.71
N LYS A 551 28.71 -13.34 13.86
CA LYS A 551 29.37 -14.62 14.19
C LYS A 551 30.26 -14.47 15.41
N GLY A 552 30.20 -15.45 16.31
CA GLY A 552 31.01 -15.47 17.53
C GLY A 552 30.20 -15.91 18.75
N GLY A 553 29.26 -15.07 19.21
CA GLY A 553 28.46 -15.36 20.41
C GLY A 553 27.03 -15.83 20.15
N ARG A 554 26.52 -15.65 18.94
CA ARG A 554 25.19 -16.13 18.54
C ARG A 554 25.13 -17.67 18.47
N CYS A 555 23.93 -18.21 18.50
CA CYS A 555 23.69 -19.61 18.16
C CYS A 555 23.87 -19.80 16.64
N GLU A 556 24.77 -20.70 16.22
CA GLU A 556 25.04 -20.91 14.79
C GLU A 556 23.93 -21.70 14.09
N ALA A 557 23.14 -22.50 14.81
CA ALA A 557 22.06 -23.30 14.24
C ALA A 557 20.91 -22.45 13.67
N CYS A 558 20.45 -21.46 14.43
CA CYS A 558 19.46 -20.48 13.96
C CYS A 558 20.11 -19.19 13.46
N GLN A 559 21.44 -19.15 13.36
CA GLN A 559 22.21 -17.94 13.02
C GLN A 559 21.85 -16.67 13.83
N GLY A 560 21.41 -16.86 15.09
CA GLY A 560 21.01 -15.79 16.00
C GLY A 560 19.53 -15.39 15.93
N ASP A 561 18.72 -16.00 15.08
CA ASP A 561 17.29 -15.66 14.95
C ASP A 561 16.47 -16.18 16.15
N GLY A 562 16.95 -17.24 16.81
CA GLY A 562 16.26 -17.91 17.93
C GLY A 562 15.11 -18.82 17.49
N VAL A 563 14.61 -18.61 16.27
CA VAL A 563 13.58 -19.41 15.61
C VAL A 563 14.10 -19.97 14.30
N ILE A 564 13.44 -21.00 13.80
CA ILE A 564 13.67 -21.62 12.49
C ILE A 564 12.37 -21.48 11.71
N LYS A 565 12.46 -20.99 10.47
CA LYS A 565 11.31 -20.89 9.58
C LYS A 565 11.01 -22.27 9.00
N VAL A 566 9.76 -22.74 9.15
CA VAL A 566 9.25 -23.96 8.54
C VAL A 566 8.33 -23.55 7.41
N GLU A 567 8.68 -23.95 6.19
CA GLU A 567 7.88 -23.67 5.00
C GLU A 567 6.68 -24.60 4.94
N MET A 568 5.50 -24.02 4.78
CA MET A 568 4.23 -24.75 4.71
C MET A 568 3.64 -24.60 3.30
N HIS A 569 3.22 -25.69 2.67
CA HIS A 569 2.79 -25.65 1.27
C HIS A 569 1.46 -24.91 1.03
N PHE A 570 0.52 -24.99 1.98
CA PHE A 570 -0.84 -24.43 1.85
C PHE A 570 -1.23 -23.49 2.99
N LEU A 571 -0.47 -23.52 4.09
CA LEU A 571 -0.69 -22.66 5.25
C LEU A 571 0.40 -21.58 5.27
N PRO A 572 0.18 -20.45 5.95
CA PRO A 572 1.25 -19.49 6.19
C PRO A 572 2.44 -20.16 6.87
N ASP A 573 3.66 -19.80 6.44
CA ASP A 573 4.89 -20.29 7.05
C ASP A 573 4.90 -20.00 8.55
N ILE A 574 5.42 -20.96 9.33
CA ILE A 574 5.48 -20.85 10.79
C ILE A 574 6.93 -20.75 11.26
N TYR A 575 7.13 -20.03 12.36
CA TYR A 575 8.41 -19.97 13.05
C TYR A 575 8.37 -20.87 14.27
N VAL A 576 9.26 -21.86 14.32
CA VAL A 576 9.42 -22.75 15.46
C VAL A 576 10.65 -22.36 16.27
N SER A 577 10.59 -22.49 17.59
CA SER A 577 11.75 -22.24 18.46
C SER A 577 12.92 -23.14 18.06
N CYS A 578 14.14 -22.58 18.00
CA CYS A 578 15.33 -23.35 17.68
C CYS A 578 15.64 -24.37 18.79
N ASP A 579 15.77 -25.65 18.44
CA ASP A 579 16.00 -26.73 19.41
C ASP A 579 17.33 -26.62 20.17
N ILE A 580 18.35 -26.03 19.54
CA ILE A 580 19.71 -25.95 20.10
C ILE A 580 19.81 -24.85 21.16
N CYS A 581 19.35 -23.64 20.86
CA CYS A 581 19.41 -22.54 21.82
C CYS A 581 18.11 -22.37 22.61
N LYS A 582 17.04 -23.11 22.28
CA LYS A 582 15.70 -22.98 22.87
C LYS A 582 15.18 -21.54 22.84
N GLY A 583 15.32 -20.86 21.70
CA GLY A 583 14.91 -19.46 21.54
C GLY A 583 15.90 -18.42 22.06
N LYS A 584 16.98 -18.80 22.77
CA LYS A 584 17.87 -17.85 23.45
C LYS A 584 18.76 -17.01 22.53
N ARG A 585 18.86 -17.34 21.24
CA ARG A 585 19.67 -16.65 20.20
C ARG A 585 21.20 -16.72 20.38
N TYR A 586 21.71 -17.12 21.54
CA TYR A 586 23.14 -17.17 21.86
C TYR A 586 23.64 -18.58 22.15
N ASN A 587 24.95 -18.77 22.02
CA ASN A 587 25.62 -19.96 22.55
C ASN A 587 25.78 -19.88 24.07
N ARG A 588 26.06 -21.04 24.68
CA ARG A 588 26.15 -21.19 26.14
C ARG A 588 27.21 -20.26 26.74
N GLU A 589 28.38 -20.15 26.12
CA GLU A 589 29.52 -19.39 26.67
C GLU A 589 29.24 -17.88 26.72
N THR A 590 28.38 -17.38 25.84
CA THR A 590 27.95 -15.97 25.84
C THR A 590 26.90 -15.69 26.92
N LEU A 591 26.06 -16.68 27.22
CA LEU A 591 25.02 -16.59 28.25
C LEU A 591 25.58 -16.69 29.68
N ASP A 592 26.82 -17.17 29.83
CA ASP A 592 27.54 -17.22 31.12
C ASP A 592 28.03 -15.85 31.61
N ILE A 593 27.80 -14.77 30.86
CA ILE A 593 28.18 -13.40 31.26
C ILE A 593 26.96 -12.70 31.83
N PHE A 594 27.11 -12.13 33.03
CA PHE A 594 26.01 -11.47 33.74
C PHE A 594 26.26 -9.97 33.94
N TYR A 595 25.18 -9.19 33.82
CA TYR A 595 25.12 -7.80 34.28
C TYR A 595 24.02 -7.71 35.34
N LYS A 596 24.38 -7.30 36.56
CA LYS A 596 23.49 -7.32 37.74
C LYS A 596 22.71 -8.65 37.91
N GLY A 597 23.40 -9.78 37.73
CA GLY A 597 22.83 -11.12 37.87
C GLY A 597 21.91 -11.57 36.73
N LYS A 598 21.84 -10.84 35.62
CA LYS A 598 21.05 -11.19 34.43
C LYS A 598 21.94 -11.35 33.20
N SER A 599 21.74 -12.42 32.46
CA SER A 599 22.35 -12.65 31.15
C SER A 599 21.72 -11.74 30.09
N ILE A 600 22.37 -11.63 28.93
CA ILE A 600 21.85 -10.78 27.85
C ILE A 600 20.50 -11.25 27.31
N HIS A 601 20.26 -12.56 27.30
CA HIS A 601 18.96 -13.10 26.89
C HIS A 601 17.86 -12.72 27.88
N GLU A 602 18.12 -12.83 29.19
CA GLU A 602 17.12 -12.45 30.20
C GLU A 602 16.78 -10.97 30.14
N ILE A 603 17.74 -10.10 29.80
CA ILE A 603 17.46 -8.66 29.58
C ILE A 603 16.60 -8.46 28.32
N LEU A 604 16.85 -9.23 27.27
CA LEU A 604 16.01 -9.17 26.07
C LEU A 604 14.58 -9.72 26.32
N GLU A 605 14.39 -10.57 27.32
CA GLU A 605 13.07 -11.07 27.73
C GLU A 605 12.31 -10.15 28.68
N MET A 606 12.96 -9.13 29.24
CA MET A 606 12.30 -8.13 30.09
C MET A 606 11.29 -7.32 29.27
N THR A 607 10.18 -6.97 29.92
CA THR A 607 9.27 -5.95 29.39
C THR A 607 9.95 -4.58 29.41
N VAL A 608 9.44 -3.63 28.63
CA VAL A 608 9.94 -2.24 28.66
C VAL A 608 9.82 -1.65 30.07
N GLU A 609 8.72 -1.92 30.77
CA GLU A 609 8.49 -1.47 32.15
C GLU A 609 9.55 -2.00 33.13
N GLU A 610 9.82 -3.31 33.09
CA GLU A 610 10.86 -3.95 33.90
C GLU A 610 12.25 -3.41 33.57
N ALA A 611 12.54 -3.31 32.27
CA ALA A 611 13.83 -2.84 31.78
C ALA A 611 14.07 -1.38 32.17
N ARG A 612 13.05 -0.52 32.14
CA ARG A 612 13.19 0.89 32.52
C ARG A 612 13.71 0.98 33.95
N THR A 613 13.03 0.30 34.87
CA THR A 613 13.41 0.26 36.29
C THR A 613 14.81 -0.35 36.48
N PHE A 614 15.13 -1.42 35.74
CA PHE A 614 16.44 -2.08 35.82
C PHE A 614 17.61 -1.18 35.37
N PHE A 615 17.37 -0.35 34.36
CA PHE A 615 18.34 0.56 33.74
C PHE A 615 18.28 2.02 34.23
N ASP A 616 17.54 2.32 35.29
CA ASP A 616 17.54 3.65 35.93
C ASP A 616 18.96 4.23 36.18
N PRO A 617 19.98 3.42 36.58
CA PRO A 617 21.34 3.93 36.76
C PRO A 617 22.08 4.29 35.46
N VAL A 618 21.51 4.01 34.28
CA VAL A 618 22.11 4.28 32.97
C VAL A 618 21.23 5.26 32.18
N PRO A 619 21.45 6.58 32.32
CA PRO A 619 20.52 7.60 31.81
C PRO A 619 20.21 7.51 30.31
N VAL A 620 21.19 7.13 29.50
CA VAL A 620 21.04 6.99 28.04
C VAL A 620 20.04 5.88 27.68
N ILE A 621 20.05 4.78 28.43
CA ILE A 621 19.13 3.65 28.24
C ILE A 621 17.77 4.00 28.85
N ALA A 622 17.75 4.53 30.08
CA ALA A 622 16.52 4.91 30.77
C ALA A 622 15.66 5.90 29.97
N ARG A 623 16.26 6.93 29.35
CA ARG A 623 15.52 7.88 28.48
C ARG A 623 14.83 7.20 27.31
N LYS A 624 15.52 6.28 26.63
CA LYS A 624 14.98 5.55 25.48
C LYS A 624 13.90 4.53 25.88
N LEU A 625 13.99 3.97 27.09
CA LEU A 625 12.94 3.11 27.63
C LEU A 625 11.71 3.93 28.05
N GLN A 626 11.93 5.12 28.60
CA GLN A 626 10.85 6.05 28.92
C GLN A 626 10.06 6.45 27.67
N THR A 627 10.72 6.71 26.53
CA THR A 627 9.99 7.01 25.28
C THR A 627 9.14 5.84 24.79
N LEU A 628 9.51 4.58 25.08
CA LEU A 628 8.66 3.41 24.80
C LEU A 628 7.49 3.32 25.78
N MET A 629 7.68 3.67 27.05
CA MET A 629 6.58 3.75 28.02
C MET A 629 5.58 4.85 27.67
N ASP A 630 6.06 6.02 27.28
CA ASP A 630 5.23 7.18 26.93
C ASP A 630 4.29 6.90 25.75
N VAL A 631 4.70 6.04 24.80
CA VAL A 631 3.87 5.63 23.66
C VAL A 631 2.99 4.41 23.98
N GLY A 632 2.88 3.99 25.24
CA GLY A 632 2.01 2.89 25.67
C GLY A 632 2.57 1.48 25.43
N LEU A 633 3.88 1.33 25.15
CA LEU A 633 4.52 0.03 24.89
C LEU A 633 5.20 -0.56 26.14
N SER A 634 4.62 -0.37 27.32
CA SER A 634 5.19 -0.87 28.59
C SER A 634 5.32 -2.40 28.64
N TYR A 635 4.43 -3.11 27.95
CA TYR A 635 4.28 -4.56 28.02
C TYR A 635 5.13 -5.36 27.03
N ILE A 636 5.63 -4.75 25.96
CA ILE A 636 6.39 -5.48 24.94
C ILE A 636 7.76 -5.88 25.49
N LYS A 637 8.29 -7.01 25.04
CA LYS A 637 9.65 -7.44 25.41
C LYS A 637 10.69 -6.76 24.54
N LEU A 638 11.85 -6.42 25.09
CA LEU A 638 12.95 -5.77 24.36
C LEU A 638 13.42 -6.58 23.13
N GLY A 639 13.47 -7.90 23.27
CA GLY A 639 13.88 -8.87 22.27
C GLY A 639 12.74 -9.47 21.44
N GLN A 640 11.49 -9.02 21.64
CA GLN A 640 10.32 -9.51 20.90
C GLN A 640 10.56 -9.41 19.40
N ASN A 641 10.21 -10.47 18.68
CA ASN A 641 10.41 -10.51 17.24
C ASN A 641 9.56 -9.42 16.55
N ALA A 642 10.17 -8.63 15.67
CA ALA A 642 9.47 -7.64 14.87
C ALA A 642 8.31 -8.21 14.05
N THR A 643 8.40 -9.47 13.59
CA THR A 643 7.34 -10.11 12.79
C THR A 643 6.12 -10.50 13.62
N THR A 644 6.21 -10.45 14.96
CA THR A 644 5.10 -10.72 15.87
C THR A 644 4.53 -9.45 16.47
N LEU A 645 5.01 -8.27 16.05
CA LEU A 645 4.42 -6.99 16.45
C LEU A 645 3.23 -6.66 15.55
N SER A 646 2.18 -6.09 16.12
CA SER A 646 1.08 -5.51 15.33
C SER A 646 1.54 -4.28 14.55
N GLY A 647 0.76 -3.87 13.54
CA GLY A 647 1.03 -2.64 12.78
C GLY A 647 1.13 -1.40 13.68
N GLY A 648 0.17 -1.25 14.60
CA GLY A 648 0.16 -0.16 15.58
C GLY A 648 1.30 -0.23 16.61
N GLU A 649 1.73 -1.43 17.04
CA GLU A 649 2.93 -1.58 17.87
C GLU A 649 4.20 -1.17 17.11
N ALA A 650 4.35 -1.63 15.86
CA ALA A 650 5.47 -1.28 15.00
C ALA A 650 5.57 0.23 14.79
N GLN A 651 4.44 0.89 14.51
CA GLN A 651 4.34 2.34 14.35
C GLN A 651 4.74 3.08 15.63
N ARG A 652 4.26 2.64 16.80
CA ARG A 652 4.65 3.23 18.10
C ARG A 652 6.13 3.05 18.43
N VAL A 653 6.74 1.93 18.03
CA VAL A 653 8.21 1.75 18.14
C VAL A 653 8.96 2.75 17.26
N LYS A 654 8.46 3.07 16.05
CA LYS A 654 9.02 4.12 15.20
C LYS A 654 8.89 5.50 15.82
N LEU A 655 7.71 5.82 16.35
CA LEU A 655 7.45 7.07 17.05
C LEU A 655 8.39 7.25 18.26
N SER A 656 8.55 6.21 19.07
CA SER A 656 9.47 6.21 20.22
C SER A 656 10.93 6.47 19.82
N ARG A 657 11.38 5.92 18.69
CA ARG A 657 12.72 6.18 18.15
C ARG A 657 12.91 7.65 17.82
N GLU A 658 11.92 8.31 17.23
CA GLU A 658 12.03 9.73 16.89
C GLU A 658 11.94 10.62 18.13
N LEU A 659 11.07 10.30 19.09
CA LEU A 659 11.01 10.97 20.40
C LEU A 659 12.32 10.89 21.18
N SER A 660 13.12 9.84 20.95
CA SER A 660 14.43 9.69 21.61
C SER A 660 15.52 10.60 21.02
N LYS A 661 15.29 11.21 19.86
CA LYS A 661 16.24 12.13 19.21
C LYS A 661 16.06 13.54 19.77
N ARG A 662 17.05 14.40 19.53
CA ARG A 662 16.92 15.82 19.86
C ARG A 662 15.96 16.47 18.89
N ASP A 663 15.01 17.19 19.46
CA ASP A 663 14.02 17.97 18.72
C ASP A 663 14.63 19.29 18.22
N THR A 664 14.26 19.68 17.01
CA THR A 664 14.67 20.94 16.38
C THR A 664 13.52 21.96 16.33
N GLY A 665 12.28 21.52 16.61
CA GLY A 665 11.07 22.33 16.43
C GLY A 665 10.78 22.68 14.98
N ARG A 666 11.45 22.03 14.02
CA ARG A 666 11.35 22.27 12.57
C ARG A 666 11.21 20.97 11.78
N THR A 667 10.69 19.93 12.44
CA THR A 667 10.44 18.63 11.80
C THR A 667 8.98 18.52 11.38
N LEU A 668 8.74 17.96 10.18
CA LEU A 668 7.43 17.53 9.71
C LEU A 668 7.25 16.04 10.02
N TYR A 669 6.28 15.70 10.86
CA TYR A 669 5.88 14.32 11.12
C TYR A 669 4.61 13.99 10.35
N ILE A 670 4.63 12.89 9.62
CA ILE A 670 3.48 12.33 8.92
C ILE A 670 3.13 11.01 9.59
N LEU A 671 1.88 10.87 10.04
CA LEU A 671 1.38 9.68 10.71
C LEU A 671 0.16 9.16 9.95
N ASP A 672 0.22 7.89 9.56
CA ASP A 672 -0.87 7.22 8.84
C ASP A 672 -1.66 6.31 9.78
N GLU A 673 -2.91 6.71 10.07
CA GLU A 673 -3.86 6.03 10.97
C GLU A 673 -3.25 5.53 12.29
N PRO A 674 -2.63 6.42 13.10
CA PRO A 674 -1.90 6.02 14.30
C PRO A 674 -2.77 5.44 15.42
N THR A 675 -4.10 5.50 15.31
CA THR A 675 -5.03 4.86 16.26
C THR A 675 -5.43 3.44 15.90
N THR A 676 -4.94 2.91 14.78
CA THR A 676 -5.18 1.51 14.40
C THR A 676 -4.70 0.56 15.52
N GLY A 677 -5.56 -0.36 15.98
CA GLY A 677 -5.19 -1.27 17.04
C GLY A 677 -5.19 -0.68 18.45
N LEU A 678 -5.73 0.53 18.66
CA LEU A 678 -5.68 1.21 19.95
C LEU A 678 -7.06 1.29 20.62
N HIS A 679 -7.08 0.89 21.89
CA HIS A 679 -8.20 1.16 22.78
C HIS A 679 -8.26 2.65 23.14
N PHE A 680 -9.44 3.16 23.53
CA PHE A 680 -9.65 4.58 23.90
C PHE A 680 -8.61 5.14 24.86
N HIS A 681 -8.21 4.34 25.86
CA HIS A 681 -7.17 4.73 26.82
C HIS A 681 -5.80 4.93 26.16
N ASP A 682 -5.44 4.11 25.18
CA ASP A 682 -4.16 4.20 24.48
C ASP A 682 -4.17 5.38 23.50
N ILE A 683 -5.33 5.69 22.90
CA ILE A 683 -5.52 6.89 22.08
C ILE A 683 -5.27 8.15 22.92
N GLU A 684 -5.82 8.22 24.13
CA GLU A 684 -5.57 9.32 25.07
C GLU A 684 -4.08 9.50 25.37
N GLN A 685 -3.34 8.41 25.63
CA GLN A 685 -1.89 8.46 25.86
C GLN A 685 -1.13 8.93 24.61
N LEU A 686 -1.48 8.39 23.44
CA LEU A 686 -0.87 8.76 22.17
C LEU A 686 -1.07 10.25 21.87
N LEU A 687 -2.28 10.78 22.04
CA LEU A 687 -2.58 12.19 21.85
C LEU A 687 -1.72 13.08 22.74
N HIS A 688 -1.49 12.67 24.00
CA HIS A 688 -0.59 13.40 24.90
C HIS A 688 0.84 13.51 24.34
N VAL A 689 1.33 12.44 23.70
CA VAL A 689 2.64 12.42 23.05
C VAL A 689 2.67 13.28 21.78
N LEU A 690 1.61 13.22 20.95
CA LEU A 690 1.52 14.00 19.71
C LEU A 690 1.41 15.49 20.00
N HIS A 691 0.60 15.88 20.98
CA HIS A 691 0.50 17.27 21.44
C HIS A 691 1.85 17.77 21.96
N ARG A 692 2.57 16.98 22.77
CA ARG A 692 3.92 17.35 23.23
C ARG A 692 4.89 17.59 22.07
N LEU A 693 4.84 16.80 21.01
CA LEU A 693 5.67 17.01 19.82
C LEU A 693 5.32 18.30 19.07
N ARG A 694 4.02 18.58 18.90
CA ARG A 694 3.53 19.83 18.33
C ARG A 694 3.96 21.04 19.18
N ASP A 695 3.79 20.96 20.50
CA ASP A 695 4.06 22.08 21.42
C ASP A 695 5.55 22.47 21.47
N HIS A 696 6.45 21.58 21.03
CA HIS A 696 7.86 21.89 20.80
C HIS A 696 8.14 22.65 19.48
N GLY A 697 7.10 22.97 18.70
CA GLY A 697 7.17 23.72 17.44
C GLY A 697 7.11 22.86 16.17
N ASN A 698 7.03 21.53 16.30
CA ASN A 698 6.98 20.65 15.13
C ASN A 698 5.61 20.71 14.43
N THR A 699 5.62 20.37 13.15
CA THR A 699 4.40 20.28 12.34
C THR A 699 4.00 18.83 12.21
N MET A 700 2.73 18.52 12.50
CA MET A 700 2.20 17.16 12.44
C MET A 700 1.10 17.09 11.39
N VAL A 701 1.17 16.08 10.52
CA VAL A 701 0.10 15.72 9.59
C VAL A 701 -0.35 14.30 9.94
N VAL A 702 -1.59 14.17 10.35
CA VAL A 702 -2.16 12.90 10.83
C VAL A 702 -3.31 12.51 9.91
N ILE A 703 -3.19 11.38 9.21
CA ILE A 703 -4.28 10.81 8.42
C ILE A 703 -5.13 9.98 9.37
N GLU A 704 -6.38 10.37 9.57
CA GLU A 704 -7.23 9.72 10.55
C GLU A 704 -8.71 9.68 10.17
N HIS A 705 -9.34 8.64 10.70
CA HIS A 705 -10.78 8.41 10.69
C HIS A 705 -11.38 8.45 12.10
N ASN A 706 -10.55 8.28 13.13
CA ASN A 706 -11.00 8.31 14.52
C ASN A 706 -11.41 9.72 14.96
N LEU A 707 -12.67 9.88 15.34
CA LEU A 707 -13.23 11.17 15.70
C LEU A 707 -12.62 11.78 16.97
N ASP A 708 -12.08 10.97 17.89
CA ASP A 708 -11.39 11.47 19.08
C ASP A 708 -10.06 12.13 18.76
N VAL A 709 -9.38 11.72 17.69
CA VAL A 709 -8.17 12.42 17.21
C VAL A 709 -8.54 13.66 16.42
N ILE A 710 -9.54 13.54 15.55
CA ILE A 710 -9.98 14.63 14.66
C ILE A 710 -10.49 15.82 15.48
N LYS A 711 -11.24 15.58 16.56
CA LYS A 711 -11.76 16.66 17.42
C LYS A 711 -10.68 17.39 18.22
N THR A 712 -9.51 16.76 18.43
CA THR A 712 -8.40 17.36 19.18
C THR A 712 -7.38 18.05 18.29
N ALA A 713 -7.53 17.95 16.96
CA ALA A 713 -6.65 18.60 16.00
C ALA A 713 -6.81 20.13 16.01
N ASP A 714 -5.73 20.84 15.67
CA ASP A 714 -5.77 22.30 15.51
C ASP A 714 -6.36 22.70 14.16
N TRP A 715 -6.17 21.85 13.15
CA TRP A 715 -6.60 22.09 11.77
C TRP A 715 -7.03 20.79 11.10
N ILE A 716 -8.03 20.87 10.22
CA ILE A 716 -8.56 19.73 9.47
C ILE A 716 -8.57 20.05 7.97
N ILE A 717 -8.18 19.06 7.17
CA ILE A 717 -8.36 19.04 5.72
C ILE A 717 -9.21 17.81 5.37
N ASP A 718 -10.45 18.04 4.94
CA ASP A 718 -11.42 16.99 4.61
C ASP A 718 -11.45 16.74 3.09
N LEU A 719 -11.13 15.51 2.67
CA LEU A 719 -11.17 15.06 1.28
C LEU A 719 -12.44 14.29 0.96
N GLY A 720 -12.94 14.45 -0.26
CA GLY A 720 -14.14 13.75 -0.73
C GLY A 720 -14.67 14.35 -2.02
N PRO A 721 -16.01 14.45 -2.20
CA PRO A 721 -17.06 14.06 -1.25
C PRO A 721 -17.23 12.54 -1.10
N GLU A 722 -16.82 11.75 -2.10
CA GLU A 722 -16.90 10.29 -2.10
C GLU A 722 -15.50 9.64 -2.29
N GLY A 723 -15.45 8.31 -2.39
CA GLY A 723 -14.24 7.57 -2.74
C GLY A 723 -14.07 7.39 -4.27
N GLY A 724 -12.86 7.05 -4.71
CA GLY A 724 -12.58 6.78 -6.13
C GLY A 724 -12.81 8.01 -7.01
N ASP A 725 -13.42 7.84 -8.18
CA ASP A 725 -13.66 8.93 -9.15
C ASP A 725 -14.59 10.03 -8.61
N GLY A 726 -15.46 9.69 -7.65
CA GLY A 726 -16.32 10.63 -6.94
C GLY A 726 -15.59 11.47 -5.89
N GLY A 727 -14.31 11.17 -5.63
CA GLY A 727 -13.47 11.84 -4.63
C GLY A 727 -12.42 12.78 -5.23
N GLY A 728 -11.32 12.94 -4.50
CA GLY A 728 -10.15 13.67 -4.97
C GLY A 728 -10.29 15.19 -4.96
N GLU A 729 -11.24 15.72 -4.19
CA GLU A 729 -11.46 17.16 -4.00
C GLU A 729 -11.40 17.52 -2.52
N ILE A 730 -11.14 18.80 -2.23
CA ILE A 730 -11.21 19.35 -0.87
C ILE A 730 -12.65 19.78 -0.58
N VAL A 731 -13.27 19.17 0.42
CA VAL A 731 -14.67 19.41 0.80
C VAL A 731 -14.75 20.52 1.85
N ALA A 732 -13.85 20.50 2.82
CA ALA A 732 -13.76 21.47 3.91
C ALA A 732 -12.32 21.61 4.39
N VAL A 733 -11.97 22.81 4.85
CA VAL A 733 -10.71 23.10 5.54
C VAL A 733 -11.03 24.07 6.67
N GLY A 734 -10.42 23.88 7.84
CA GLY A 734 -10.64 24.75 8.97
C GLY A 734 -10.37 24.08 10.31
N THR A 735 -10.77 24.74 11.38
CA THR A 735 -10.81 24.14 12.72
C THR A 735 -11.86 23.02 12.82
N PRO A 736 -11.82 22.15 13.84
CA PRO A 736 -12.86 21.14 14.07
C PRO A 736 -14.29 21.69 14.06
N THR A 737 -14.51 22.88 14.62
CA THR A 737 -15.84 23.51 14.67
C THR A 737 -16.28 24.06 13.31
N GLU A 738 -15.35 24.61 12.52
CA GLU A 738 -15.62 25.09 11.16
C GLU A 738 -15.97 23.94 10.21
N VAL A 739 -15.24 22.82 10.28
CA VAL A 739 -15.54 21.62 9.47
C VAL A 739 -16.86 20.99 9.91
N ALA A 740 -17.16 20.94 11.22
CA ALA A 740 -18.44 20.47 11.75
C ALA A 740 -19.65 21.30 11.27
N ALA A 741 -19.46 22.58 10.96
CA ALA A 741 -20.51 23.43 10.40
C ALA A 741 -20.77 23.19 8.90
N ASN A 742 -19.84 22.55 8.18
CA ASN A 742 -19.96 22.32 6.75
C ASN A 742 -20.85 21.11 6.43
N LYS A 743 -22.03 21.37 5.86
CA LYS A 743 -23.02 20.33 5.51
C LYS A 743 -22.59 19.37 4.40
N LYS A 744 -21.59 19.73 3.59
CA LYS A 744 -21.07 18.86 2.52
C LYS A 744 -20.07 17.83 3.04
N SER A 745 -19.47 18.09 4.20
CA SER A 745 -18.49 17.21 4.83
C SER A 745 -19.19 16.05 5.54
N HIS A 746 -18.90 14.82 5.11
CA HIS A 746 -19.32 13.63 5.87
C HIS A 746 -18.66 13.65 7.25
N THR A 747 -17.36 13.96 7.33
CA THR A 747 -16.62 14.09 8.59
C THR A 747 -17.28 15.12 9.52
N GLY A 748 -17.61 16.30 9.00
CA GLY A 748 -18.26 17.38 9.75
C GLY A 748 -19.61 16.95 10.34
N ARG A 749 -20.40 16.15 9.62
CA ARG A 749 -21.68 15.62 10.10
C ARG A 749 -21.51 14.76 11.36
N TYR A 750 -20.53 13.85 11.38
CA TYR A 750 -20.27 12.98 12.53
C TYR A 750 -19.59 13.75 13.67
N LEU A 751 -18.60 14.59 13.33
CA LEU A 751 -17.87 15.42 14.30
C LEU A 751 -18.81 16.35 15.08
N LYS A 752 -19.80 16.95 14.41
CA LYS A 752 -20.81 17.80 15.06
C LYS A 752 -21.55 17.09 16.19
N SER A 753 -21.98 15.85 15.97
CA SER A 753 -22.71 15.08 16.98
C SER A 753 -21.85 14.77 18.21
N LEU A 754 -20.55 14.54 18.00
CA LEU A 754 -19.59 14.26 19.06
C LEU A 754 -19.28 15.52 19.89
N LEU A 755 -19.07 16.67 19.23
CA LEU A 755 -18.86 17.95 19.90
C LEU A 755 -20.09 18.35 20.75
N GLU A 756 -21.30 18.20 20.22
CA GLU A 756 -22.54 18.47 20.98
C GLU A 756 -22.73 17.52 22.18
N ARG A 757 -22.27 16.26 22.07
CA ARG A 757 -22.27 15.30 23.19
C ARG A 757 -21.26 15.73 24.26
N HIS A 758 -20.10 16.20 23.85
CA HIS A 758 -19.04 16.67 24.76
C HIS A 758 -19.47 17.92 25.54
N ASP A 759 -20.06 18.91 24.89
CA ASP A 759 -20.56 20.13 25.56
C ASP A 759 -21.55 19.78 26.68
N LYS A 760 -22.42 18.77 26.46
CA LYS A 760 -23.36 18.28 27.49
C LYS A 760 -22.65 17.58 28.65
N LEU A 761 -21.55 16.88 28.40
CA LEU A 761 -20.77 16.21 29.43
C LEU A 761 -20.00 17.21 30.29
N GLU A 762 -19.38 18.23 29.70
CA GLU A 762 -18.68 19.30 30.45
C GLU A 762 -19.62 20.14 31.32
N VAL A 763 -20.81 20.48 30.82
CA VAL A 763 -21.83 21.21 31.60
C VAL A 763 -22.30 20.40 32.81
N ASN A 764 -22.38 19.07 32.69
CA ASN A 764 -22.74 18.19 33.81
C ASN A 764 -21.60 18.00 34.83
N ASP A 765 -20.33 18.00 34.40
CA ASP A 765 -19.17 17.89 35.30
C ASP A 765 -18.92 19.21 36.08
N SER A 766 -19.06 20.35 35.42
CA SER A 766 -19.01 21.67 36.06
C SER A 766 -20.15 21.87 37.08
N GLY A 767 -21.34 21.35 36.79
CA GLY A 767 -22.48 21.31 37.73
C GLY A 767 -22.28 20.39 38.94
N LYS A 768 -21.48 19.31 38.82
CA LYS A 768 -21.08 18.45 39.96
C LYS A 768 -19.98 19.09 40.81
N LYS A 769 -18.98 19.73 40.20
CA LYS A 769 -17.93 20.49 40.93
C LYS A 769 -18.49 21.70 41.67
N GLY A 770 -19.56 22.33 41.16
CA GLY A 770 -20.26 23.43 41.83
C GLY A 770 -21.08 23.05 43.09
N LYS A 771 -21.33 21.76 43.35
CA LYS A 771 -22.09 21.28 44.53
C LYS A 771 -21.23 20.72 45.67
N VAL A 772 -19.90 20.63 45.51
CA VAL A 772 -18.99 20.16 46.57
C VAL A 772 -18.35 21.34 47.34
N GLY A 773 -18.76 22.57 47.05
CA GLY A 773 -18.11 23.79 47.55
C GLY A 773 -18.99 24.73 48.39
N VAL A 774 -20.05 24.28 49.06
CA VAL A 774 -20.78 25.10 50.05
C VAL A 774 -21.41 24.18 51.09
N GLU A 775 -20.77 24.06 52.27
CA GLU A 775 -21.32 23.73 53.61
C GLU A 775 -20.33 22.91 54.44
N GLU A 776 -19.32 23.59 55.00
CA GLU A 776 -18.75 23.20 56.30
C GLU A 776 -18.12 24.45 56.95
N LYS A 777 -18.99 25.26 57.56
CA LYS A 777 -18.61 26.23 58.59
C LYS A 777 -19.59 26.03 59.75
N ILE A 778 -19.06 26.18 60.97
CA ILE A 778 -19.71 26.19 62.31
C ILE A 778 -19.63 24.80 62.99
N ALA A 779 -19.09 24.61 64.21
CA ALA A 779 -18.74 25.51 65.30
C ALA A 779 -17.52 24.99 66.11
N VAL A 780 -16.66 25.92 66.53
CA VAL A 780 -15.82 25.78 67.72
C VAL A 780 -16.47 26.64 68.80
N SER A 781 -16.88 26.02 69.92
CA SER A 781 -17.09 26.74 71.18
C SER A 781 -16.95 25.79 72.37
N SER A 782 -16.05 26.20 73.28
CA SER A 782 -15.73 25.71 74.63
C SER A 782 -15.18 24.29 74.78
#